data_AF-A0AB34IXM1-F1
#
_entry.id   AF-A0AB34IXM1-F1
#
_cell.length_a   1.000
_cell.length_b   1.000
_cell.length_c   1.000
_cell.angle_alpha   90.00
_cell.angle_beta   90.00
_cell.angle_gamma   90.00
#
_symmetry.space_group_name_H-M   'P 1'
#
loop_
_entity.id
_entity.type
_entity.pdbx_description
1 polymer ?
#
loop_
_entity_poly.entity_id
_entity_poly.type
_entity_poly.pdbx_seq_one_letter_code
_entity_poly.pdbx_strand_id
1 'polypeptide(L)'
;MVLHDENQLSMYDYPLWLHGYAALATLRAARPALRSILDAPSTLEGVVAATQANPGHLQIALRTLTALQWVSKDSTGVYRTTEEVVACAQPAAIDALFEDVFGTAGELLPRLARWLPSVADGWSDFAVDVTKVPMLREMLTGAVVAPLLLELRSRSSLEGKIHLAGPLSTVWTVSGFFAQQGLATFNSKTRCLSLTTAGKFMVDRSAAFGVGLSYRPMFYRLDEALFGSPGEVFAHDEEGNELHVDRVLNVVGSGFMHKRYFHDMMTVHVQKIFNIEPVSSQPRAVVDMGCGDGTLLSTIFDYVKNHTLRGKHLSTHPLTMVGVDFSHASLKQTAATLSAAGVPHHTLWGDIGDPASMQAQIESRFGVTKDEVLHVRSFLDHDRPYIPPQTPPSAALAATLNAFSDGAYTQPSGAVVAPSDVFCSLVEHLQRWREVLGKFGLLVLEVSLLPVESTTKYMREATSLHFDCCQAHSGQLLMPATHFSLGAATAGLEPTPEVLMYPKKSPFTRVVLQNLRPDDVSIRLATMDDLPELYKLEAHWGAEELQVTYDVLKKRLDQHPFGQIVAVKDGAIVGAMYSQRVPSARLLHTAKRATELELHVPGAPVVQLLGVVVEADSGVGYKLRNHMVLMARLDSSVERACGITRCRSRQPDDTRDYQTYVDETHLTDKGLLFHAAVGAAIGPLVPDYRPADKINFGYGVLVTYEFREDAAESDADEESNCTMVETEASCIKLVCDTLDSLRYAGQAEGPVDWDTGRKQQGFMQLGLDSLDVVQLVAKLNEKIPIVLSHTVVFEKPNASELGRFIFHECEKLKTGEESGAADGPDDDLGIEADPAVFGGEVVQIPAKSFDDFLAGLKRDAAGNVDIEDLKRPPHGDRSEEGLKWSPTLGYHKDTDEEYWEGKALSYIKLKQIQAVCNAFDVEVDVETMQNWTVAQAKAYFLAGGKA
;
A
#
# COMPACT_ATOMS: atom_id res chain seq x y z
N MET A 1 -38.86 0.13 5.75
CA MET A 1 -38.11 0.87 4.70
C MET A 1 -37.04 1.73 5.35
N VAL A 2 -35.91 1.13 5.73
CA VAL A 2 -34.69 1.89 6.07
C VAL A 2 -33.95 2.11 4.77
N LEU A 3 -33.91 3.37 4.31
CA LEU A 3 -33.02 3.79 3.24
C LEU A 3 -31.59 3.47 3.68
N HIS A 4 -30.81 2.77 2.85
CA HIS A 4 -29.35 2.76 3.01
C HIS A 4 -28.90 4.22 3.00
N ASP A 5 -28.44 4.71 4.15
CA ASP A 5 -28.07 6.10 4.32
C ASP A 5 -26.76 6.33 3.55
N GLU A 6 -26.82 6.90 2.35
CA GLU A 6 -25.69 7.20 1.46
C GLU A 6 -24.62 8.12 2.12
N ASN A 7 -24.85 8.58 3.35
CA ASN A 7 -24.04 9.54 4.09
C ASN A 7 -23.22 8.93 5.26
N GLN A 8 -23.10 7.60 5.35
CA GLN A 8 -22.17 6.98 6.31
C GLN A 8 -20.71 7.03 5.83
N LEU A 9 -19.78 7.30 6.75
CA LEU A 9 -18.35 7.25 6.49
C LEU A 9 -17.94 5.82 6.14
N SER A 10 -17.56 5.59 4.88
CA SER A 10 -17.03 4.32 4.45
C SER A 10 -15.52 4.26 4.68
N MET A 11 -15.03 3.14 5.21
CA MET A 11 -13.60 2.83 5.23
C MET A 11 -12.99 2.80 3.82
N TYR A 12 -13.80 2.60 2.79
CA TYR A 12 -13.40 2.66 1.40
C TYR A 12 -12.98 4.08 0.97
N ASP A 13 -13.44 5.12 1.68
CA ASP A 13 -13.08 6.52 1.42
C ASP A 13 -11.80 6.95 2.15
N TYR A 14 -11.16 6.06 2.92
CA TYR A 14 -10.04 6.42 3.79
C TYR A 14 -8.91 7.18 3.05
N PRO A 15 -8.46 6.76 1.85
CA PRO A 15 -7.48 7.54 1.07
C PRO A 15 -8.04 8.88 0.56
N LEU A 16 -9.34 8.93 0.24
CA LEU A 16 -10.01 10.16 -0.21
C LEU A 16 -9.98 11.26 0.84
N TRP A 17 -9.91 10.91 2.12
CA TRP A 17 -9.99 11.95 3.15
C TRP A 17 -8.81 12.92 3.08
N LEU A 18 -7.60 12.38 2.90
CA LEU A 18 -6.42 13.22 2.75
C LEU A 18 -6.32 13.86 1.36
N HIS A 19 -6.89 13.23 0.33
CA HIS A 19 -7.11 13.87 -0.97
C HIS A 19 -7.95 15.13 -0.84
N GLY A 20 -9.04 15.05 -0.09
CA GLY A 20 -9.93 16.17 0.22
C GLY A 20 -9.21 17.36 0.85
N TYR A 21 -8.30 17.08 1.79
CA TYR A 21 -7.47 18.12 2.42
C TYR A 21 -6.67 18.92 1.38
N ALA A 22 -5.91 18.25 0.51
CA ALA A 22 -5.16 18.92 -0.55
C ALA A 22 -6.07 19.57 -1.61
N ALA A 23 -7.19 18.92 -1.95
CA ALA A 23 -8.14 19.38 -2.95
C ALA A 23 -8.84 20.68 -2.54
N LEU A 24 -9.24 20.82 -1.27
CA LEU A 24 -9.86 22.04 -0.76
C LEU A 24 -8.92 23.24 -0.88
N ALA A 25 -7.66 23.10 -0.44
CA ALA A 25 -6.66 24.15 -0.56
C ALA A 25 -6.41 24.52 -2.03
N THR A 26 -6.27 23.51 -2.89
CA THR A 26 -6.03 23.70 -4.33
C THR A 26 -7.21 24.39 -5.03
N LEU A 27 -8.44 23.97 -4.74
CA LEU A 27 -9.67 24.55 -5.32
C LEU A 27 -9.79 26.03 -4.99
N ARG A 28 -9.58 26.39 -3.71
CA ARG A 28 -9.66 27.77 -3.25
C ARG A 28 -8.55 28.61 -3.89
N ALA A 29 -7.31 28.16 -3.85
CA ALA A 29 -6.18 28.89 -4.40
C ALA A 29 -6.32 29.09 -5.91
N ALA A 30 -6.73 28.06 -6.66
CA ALA A 30 -6.78 28.08 -8.13
C ALA A 30 -7.94 28.89 -8.74
N ARG A 31 -8.78 29.58 -7.96
CA ARG A 31 -9.93 30.37 -8.47
C ARG A 31 -9.57 31.31 -9.64
N PRO A 32 -8.48 32.11 -9.60
CA PRO A 32 -8.14 32.99 -10.72
C PRO A 32 -7.82 32.20 -11.99
N ALA A 33 -7.10 31.08 -11.86
CA ALA A 33 -6.75 30.20 -12.98
C ALA A 33 -7.98 29.50 -13.56
N LEU A 34 -8.85 28.92 -12.72
CA LEU A 34 -10.10 28.29 -13.15
C LEU A 34 -10.99 29.28 -13.91
N ARG A 35 -11.11 30.52 -13.42
CA ARG A 35 -11.87 31.57 -14.10
C ARG A 35 -11.26 31.91 -15.45
N SER A 36 -9.94 32.13 -15.51
CA SER A 36 -9.23 32.40 -16.76
C SER A 36 -9.39 31.28 -17.78
N ILE A 37 -9.34 30.01 -17.35
CA ILE A 37 -9.50 28.84 -18.23
C ILE A 37 -10.93 28.74 -18.75
N LEU A 38 -11.93 29.03 -17.92
CA LEU A 38 -13.34 29.05 -18.33
C LEU A 38 -13.60 30.16 -19.36
N ASP A 39 -13.09 31.36 -19.11
CA ASP A 39 -13.28 32.52 -19.99
C ASP A 39 -12.54 32.33 -21.33
N ALA A 40 -11.34 31.74 -21.30
CA ALA A 40 -10.54 31.44 -22.49
C ALA A 40 -9.65 30.20 -22.29
N PRO A 41 -10.04 29.01 -22.80
CA PRO A 41 -9.20 27.81 -22.79
C PRO A 41 -7.80 28.08 -23.34
N SER A 42 -6.77 27.80 -22.53
CA SER A 42 -5.39 28.25 -22.79
C SER A 42 -4.35 27.23 -22.35
N THR A 43 -3.13 27.33 -22.89
CA THR A 43 -1.96 26.59 -22.37
C THR A 43 -1.54 27.14 -21.00
N LEU A 44 -0.58 26.48 -20.33
CA LEU A 44 -0.01 26.96 -19.07
C LEU A 44 0.47 28.41 -19.19
N GLU A 45 1.21 28.73 -20.26
CA GLU A 45 1.73 30.08 -20.53
C GLU A 45 0.61 31.10 -20.69
N GLY A 46 -0.49 30.72 -21.34
CA GLY A 46 -1.66 31.59 -21.49
C GLY A 46 -2.34 31.89 -20.15
N VAL A 47 -2.51 30.87 -19.29
CA VAL A 47 -3.08 31.06 -17.94
C VAL A 47 -2.15 31.90 -17.05
N VAL A 48 -0.83 31.68 -17.14
CA VAL A 48 0.18 32.49 -16.45
C VAL A 48 0.10 33.95 -16.91
N ALA A 49 0.02 34.20 -18.22
CA ALA A 49 -0.08 35.57 -18.73
C ALA A 49 -1.35 36.28 -18.26
N ALA A 50 -2.47 35.56 -18.18
CA ALA A 50 -3.75 36.12 -17.75
C ALA A 50 -3.85 36.36 -16.24
N THR A 51 -3.18 35.55 -15.43
CA THR A 51 -3.31 35.59 -13.96
C THR A 51 -2.08 36.09 -13.21
N GLN A 52 -0.94 36.24 -13.90
CA GLN A 52 0.38 36.53 -13.31
C GLN A 52 0.82 35.47 -12.29
N ALA A 53 0.36 34.23 -12.45
CA ALA A 53 0.72 33.13 -11.56
C ALA A 53 2.19 32.72 -11.67
N ASN A 54 2.73 32.19 -10.58
CA ASN A 54 3.98 31.45 -10.54
C ASN A 54 3.80 30.13 -11.31
N PRO A 55 4.50 29.95 -12.44
CA PRO A 55 4.17 28.90 -13.40
C PRO A 55 4.37 27.48 -12.87
N GLY A 56 5.37 27.25 -12.01
CA GLY A 56 5.64 25.95 -11.38
C GLY A 56 4.51 25.52 -10.44
N HIS A 57 4.15 26.37 -9.48
CA HIS A 57 3.04 26.10 -8.56
C HIS A 57 1.68 26.03 -9.27
N LEU A 58 1.45 26.84 -10.30
CA LEU A 58 0.24 26.74 -11.12
C LEU A 58 0.17 25.40 -11.86
N GLN A 59 1.29 24.93 -12.44
CA GLN A 59 1.33 23.62 -13.11
C GLN A 59 0.99 22.48 -12.14
N ILE A 60 1.49 22.54 -10.91
CA ILE A 60 1.20 21.56 -9.85
C ILE A 60 -0.29 21.59 -9.49
N ALA A 61 -0.87 22.78 -9.28
CA ALA A 61 -2.29 22.92 -8.99
C ALA A 61 -3.16 22.37 -10.15
N LEU A 62 -2.84 22.70 -11.39
CA LEU A 62 -3.55 22.20 -12.57
C LEU A 62 -3.41 20.68 -12.72
N ARG A 63 -2.25 20.10 -12.39
CA ARG A 63 -2.07 18.64 -12.36
C ARG A 63 -3.02 17.98 -11.35
N THR A 64 -3.08 18.50 -10.13
CA THR A 64 -4.00 18.02 -9.07
C THR A 64 -5.46 18.12 -9.51
N LEU A 65 -5.87 19.27 -10.08
CA LEU A 65 -7.23 19.48 -10.60
C LEU A 65 -7.55 18.58 -11.80
N THR A 66 -6.56 18.23 -12.60
CA THR A 66 -6.73 17.29 -13.72
C THR A 66 -6.96 15.87 -13.22
N ALA A 67 -6.24 15.44 -12.19
CA ALA A 67 -6.46 14.13 -11.56
C ALA A 67 -7.88 13.99 -10.96
N LEU A 68 -8.45 15.10 -10.46
CA LEU A 68 -9.84 15.18 -9.99
C LEU A 68 -10.88 15.32 -11.11
N GLN A 69 -10.44 15.44 -12.36
CA GLN A 69 -11.30 15.73 -13.52
C GLN A 69 -12.07 17.07 -13.43
N TRP A 70 -11.59 18.01 -12.60
CA TRP A 70 -12.14 19.37 -12.51
C TRP A 70 -11.56 20.29 -13.60
N VAL A 71 -10.39 19.92 -14.09
CA VAL A 71 -9.74 20.49 -15.27
C VAL A 71 -9.43 19.35 -16.23
N SER A 72 -9.49 19.59 -17.53
CA SER A 72 -8.98 18.68 -18.55
C SER A 72 -7.84 19.35 -19.31
N LYS A 73 -6.90 18.55 -19.80
CA LYS A 73 -5.78 18.98 -20.63
C LYS A 73 -5.76 18.15 -21.91
N ASP A 74 -5.79 18.79 -23.07
CA ASP A 74 -5.71 18.09 -24.34
C ASP A 74 -4.25 17.84 -24.78
N SER A 75 -4.07 17.12 -25.89
CA SER A 75 -2.75 16.78 -26.44
C SER A 75 -1.94 17.98 -26.92
N THR A 76 -2.58 19.14 -27.11
CA THR A 76 -1.91 20.41 -27.45
C THR A 76 -1.47 21.18 -26.20
N GLY A 77 -1.82 20.67 -25.01
CA GLY A 77 -1.51 21.29 -23.72
C GLY A 77 -2.50 22.36 -23.29
N VAL A 78 -3.64 22.50 -23.97
CA VAL A 78 -4.68 23.47 -23.63
C VAL A 78 -5.55 22.93 -22.50
N TYR A 79 -5.74 23.75 -21.46
CA TYR A 79 -6.57 23.46 -20.31
C TYR A 79 -8.02 23.92 -20.53
N ARG A 80 -8.98 23.15 -20.00
CA ARG A 80 -10.42 23.45 -19.99
C ARG A 80 -11.04 23.10 -18.65
N THR A 81 -12.05 23.86 -18.23
CA THR A 81 -12.88 23.59 -17.04
C THR A 81 -14.35 23.91 -17.35
N THR A 82 -15.25 23.69 -16.39
CA THR A 82 -16.69 23.92 -16.56
C THR A 82 -17.22 25.04 -15.66
N GLU A 83 -18.40 25.56 -15.97
CA GLU A 83 -19.06 26.57 -15.15
C GLU A 83 -19.35 26.04 -13.74
N GLU A 84 -19.70 24.76 -13.61
CA GLU A 84 -19.99 24.10 -12.33
C GLU A 84 -18.76 24.07 -11.41
N VAL A 85 -17.59 23.69 -11.93
CA VAL A 85 -16.34 23.69 -11.16
C VAL A 85 -16.01 25.09 -10.66
N VAL A 86 -16.09 26.09 -11.54
CA VAL A 86 -15.84 27.49 -11.17
C VAL A 86 -16.87 27.97 -10.13
N ALA A 87 -18.15 27.65 -10.32
CA ALA A 87 -19.21 28.03 -9.39
C ALA A 87 -19.02 27.42 -8.01
N CYS A 88 -18.62 26.15 -7.92
CA CYS A 88 -18.33 25.45 -6.66
C CYS A 88 -17.10 26.00 -5.92
N ALA A 89 -16.15 26.61 -6.62
CA ALA A 89 -14.97 27.19 -5.98
C ALA A 89 -15.29 28.50 -5.23
N GLN A 90 -16.29 29.28 -5.66
CA GLN A 90 -16.58 30.63 -5.19
C GLN A 90 -17.44 30.82 -3.90
N PRO A 91 -18.21 29.84 -3.37
CA PRO A 91 -19.11 30.10 -2.25
C PRO A 91 -18.34 30.57 -1.00
N ALA A 92 -18.94 31.47 -0.22
CA ALA A 92 -18.39 31.89 1.07
C ALA A 92 -18.20 30.72 2.05
N ALA A 93 -18.96 29.63 1.87
CA ALA A 93 -18.78 28.38 2.60
C ALA A 93 -17.41 27.73 2.37
N ILE A 94 -16.83 27.81 1.16
CA ILE A 94 -15.47 27.31 0.88
C ILE A 94 -14.43 28.10 1.66
N ASP A 95 -14.57 29.43 1.73
CA ASP A 95 -13.63 30.26 2.50
C ASP A 95 -13.75 30.00 4.00
N ALA A 96 -14.98 29.90 4.51
CA ALA A 96 -15.22 29.57 5.92
C ALA A 96 -14.65 28.18 6.28
N LEU A 97 -14.88 27.18 5.43
CA LEU A 97 -14.34 25.83 5.60
C LEU A 97 -12.81 25.84 5.57
N PHE A 98 -12.22 26.53 4.59
CA PHE A 98 -10.77 26.67 4.48
C PHE A 98 -10.16 27.29 5.73
N GLU A 99 -10.72 28.39 6.25
CA GLU A 99 -10.23 29.01 7.49
C GLU A 99 -10.39 28.08 8.70
N ASP A 100 -11.50 27.34 8.80
CA ASP A 100 -11.72 26.40 9.91
C ASP A 100 -10.79 25.17 9.84
N VAL A 101 -10.37 24.74 8.64
CA VAL A 101 -9.46 23.61 8.41
C VAL A 101 -7.98 24.02 8.53
N PHE A 102 -7.57 25.13 7.93
CA PHE A 102 -6.17 25.53 7.78
C PHE A 102 -5.75 26.68 8.70
N GLY A 103 -6.65 27.64 8.98
CA GLY A 103 -6.35 28.84 9.76
C GLY A 103 -5.90 28.54 11.19
N THR A 104 -5.18 29.45 11.84
CA THR A 104 -4.56 29.21 13.17
C THR A 104 -5.38 29.76 14.35
N ALA A 105 -6.46 30.49 14.08
CA ALA A 105 -7.26 31.12 15.11
C ALA A 105 -8.12 30.11 15.90
N GLY A 106 -7.89 30.01 17.21
CA GLY A 106 -8.66 29.14 18.10
C GLY A 106 -8.35 27.64 17.96
N GLU A 107 -8.96 26.85 18.84
CA GLU A 107 -8.78 25.39 18.85
C GLU A 107 -9.32 24.74 17.56
N LEU A 108 -8.64 23.70 17.07
CA LEU A 108 -9.00 23.03 15.82
C LEU A 108 -10.30 22.22 15.95
N LEU A 109 -10.45 21.44 17.02
CA LEU A 109 -11.60 20.56 17.21
C LEU A 109 -12.96 21.30 17.15
N PRO A 110 -13.16 22.43 17.87
CA PRO A 110 -14.41 23.20 17.76
C PRO A 110 -14.69 23.75 16.37
N ARG A 111 -13.66 24.07 15.57
CA ARG A 111 -13.80 24.58 14.20
C ARG A 111 -14.26 23.48 13.26
N LEU A 112 -13.56 22.34 13.26
CA LEU A 112 -13.93 21.17 12.46
C LEU A 112 -15.33 20.64 12.81
N ALA A 113 -15.69 20.65 14.10
CA ALA A 113 -17.00 20.19 14.55
C ALA A 113 -18.19 20.95 13.93
N ARG A 114 -18.01 22.22 13.52
CA ARG A 114 -19.09 23.01 12.88
C ARG A 114 -19.54 22.43 11.55
N TRP A 115 -18.66 21.68 10.88
CA TRP A 115 -18.89 21.14 9.55
C TRP A 115 -19.43 19.71 9.57
N LEU A 116 -19.44 19.04 10.73
CA LEU A 116 -19.99 17.68 10.83
C LEU A 116 -21.47 17.56 10.44
N PRO A 117 -22.36 18.54 10.70
CA PRO A 117 -23.71 18.52 10.15
C PRO A 117 -23.72 18.53 8.61
N SER A 118 -22.92 19.38 7.96
CA SER A 118 -22.80 19.42 6.49
C SER A 118 -22.24 18.10 5.96
N VAL A 119 -21.26 17.50 6.63
CA VAL A 119 -20.75 16.16 6.29
C VAL A 119 -21.85 15.10 6.37
N ALA A 120 -22.63 15.10 7.46
CA ALA A 120 -23.70 14.12 7.68
C ALA A 120 -24.87 14.28 6.71
N ASP A 121 -25.11 15.49 6.20
CA ASP A 121 -26.16 15.79 5.23
C ASP A 121 -25.65 15.82 3.77
N GLY A 122 -24.45 15.29 3.52
CA GLY A 122 -23.90 15.18 2.17
C GLY A 122 -23.61 16.51 1.47
N TRP A 123 -23.37 17.58 2.24
CA TRP A 123 -23.13 18.95 1.80
C TRP A 123 -24.32 19.59 1.05
N SER A 124 -25.56 19.24 1.42
CA SER A 124 -26.78 19.79 0.82
C SER A 124 -26.94 21.32 1.04
N ASP A 125 -26.25 21.85 2.05
CA ASP A 125 -26.22 23.26 2.44
C ASP A 125 -25.35 24.12 1.52
N PHE A 126 -24.57 23.51 0.62
CA PHE A 126 -23.85 24.24 -0.41
C PHE A 126 -24.82 24.85 -1.43
N ALA A 127 -24.60 26.13 -1.77
CA ALA A 127 -25.42 26.84 -2.74
C ALA A 127 -25.34 26.26 -4.17
N VAL A 128 -24.40 25.34 -4.42
CA VAL A 128 -24.16 24.71 -5.71
C VAL A 128 -24.32 23.21 -5.54
N ASP A 129 -24.92 22.56 -6.54
CA ASP A 129 -25.10 21.11 -6.55
C ASP A 129 -23.75 20.40 -6.69
N VAL A 130 -23.24 19.91 -5.56
CA VAL A 130 -21.94 19.24 -5.47
C VAL A 130 -21.88 17.94 -6.29
N THR A 131 -23.02 17.37 -6.69
CA THR A 131 -23.07 16.15 -7.51
C THR A 131 -22.65 16.38 -8.97
N LYS A 132 -22.65 17.64 -9.42
CA LYS A 132 -22.24 18.01 -10.78
C LYS A 132 -20.73 18.09 -10.96
N VAL A 133 -19.97 18.08 -9.86
CA VAL A 133 -18.50 18.11 -9.88
C VAL A 133 -17.99 16.76 -9.37
N PRO A 134 -17.21 16.01 -10.18
CA PRO A 134 -16.74 14.68 -9.80
C PRO A 134 -16.06 14.69 -8.43
N MET A 135 -16.51 13.80 -7.53
CA MET A 135 -15.94 13.58 -6.20
C MET A 135 -15.91 14.79 -5.24
N LEU A 136 -16.56 15.92 -5.57
CA LEU A 136 -16.47 17.13 -4.74
C LEU A 136 -16.97 16.88 -3.32
N ARG A 137 -18.08 16.16 -3.16
CA ARG A 137 -18.65 15.78 -1.86
C ARG A 137 -17.61 15.05 -1.00
N GLU A 138 -16.97 14.03 -1.56
CA GLU A 138 -15.97 13.22 -0.88
C GLU A 138 -14.73 14.04 -0.51
N MET A 139 -14.30 14.95 -1.39
CA MET A 139 -13.18 15.85 -1.12
C MET A 139 -13.48 16.82 0.03
N LEU A 140 -14.66 17.43 0.06
CA LEU A 140 -15.05 18.32 1.15
C LEU A 140 -15.17 17.57 2.48
N THR A 141 -15.79 16.38 2.47
CA THR A 141 -15.84 15.48 3.64
C THR A 141 -14.44 15.16 4.14
N GLY A 142 -13.55 14.79 3.23
CA GLY A 142 -12.17 14.47 3.55
C GLY A 142 -11.40 15.57 4.24
N ALA A 143 -11.55 16.80 3.74
CA ALA A 143 -10.90 17.99 4.29
C ALA A 143 -11.24 18.22 5.77
N VAL A 144 -12.42 17.78 6.23
CA VAL A 144 -12.84 17.86 7.64
C VAL A 144 -12.42 16.61 8.42
N VAL A 145 -12.71 15.42 7.88
CA VAL A 145 -12.55 14.14 8.59
C VAL A 145 -11.08 13.79 8.83
N ALA A 146 -10.19 14.02 7.86
CA ALA A 146 -8.77 13.70 8.01
C ALA A 146 -8.11 14.43 9.21
N PRO A 147 -8.16 15.78 9.31
CA PRO A 147 -7.61 16.46 10.48
C PRO A 147 -8.39 16.17 11.76
N LEU A 148 -9.70 15.93 11.70
CA LEU A 148 -10.50 15.57 12.88
C LEU A 148 -10.03 14.25 13.51
N LEU A 149 -9.78 13.21 12.70
CA LEU A 149 -9.34 11.92 13.20
C LEU A 149 -7.94 11.96 13.82
N LEU A 150 -7.03 12.76 13.26
CA LEU A 150 -5.69 12.96 13.85
C LEU A 150 -5.79 13.74 15.17
N GLU A 151 -6.63 14.76 15.19
CA GLU A 151 -6.89 15.59 16.37
C GLU A 151 -7.51 14.78 17.52
N LEU A 152 -8.41 13.83 17.22
CA LEU A 152 -8.97 12.90 18.20
C LEU A 152 -7.96 11.84 18.65
N ARG A 153 -7.09 11.36 17.76
CA ARG A 153 -6.01 10.43 18.10
C ARG A 153 -5.10 11.00 19.19
N SER A 154 -4.71 12.26 19.07
CA SER A 154 -3.86 12.94 20.06
C SER A 154 -4.45 12.94 21.49
N ARG A 155 -5.78 12.77 21.61
CA ARG A 155 -6.53 12.73 22.86
C ARG A 155 -6.97 11.33 23.28
N SER A 156 -6.69 10.31 22.46
CA SER A 156 -7.14 8.95 22.69
C SER A 156 -6.24 8.21 23.68
N SER A 157 -6.85 7.50 24.63
CA SER A 157 -6.13 6.55 25.48
C SER A 157 -5.90 5.23 24.75
N LEU A 158 -5.01 4.39 25.29
CA LEU A 158 -4.77 3.03 24.77
C LEU A 158 -6.05 2.18 24.72
N GLU A 159 -6.99 2.42 25.64
CA GLU A 159 -8.30 1.77 25.72
C GLU A 159 -9.34 2.32 24.72
N GLY A 160 -8.97 3.30 23.88
CA GLY A 160 -9.89 3.92 22.92
C GLY A 160 -10.90 4.87 23.56
N LYS A 161 -10.58 5.43 24.74
CA LYS A 161 -11.39 6.48 25.37
C LYS A 161 -10.86 7.86 24.99
N ILE A 162 -11.76 8.76 24.59
CA ILE A 162 -11.43 10.15 24.25
C ILE A 162 -12.28 11.09 25.11
N HIS A 163 -11.61 11.90 25.91
CA HIS A 163 -12.29 12.96 26.66
C HIS A 163 -12.41 14.23 25.80
N LEU A 164 -13.65 14.62 25.51
CA LEU A 164 -13.92 15.83 24.74
C LEU A 164 -13.94 17.05 25.67
N ALA A 165 -12.98 17.95 25.47
CA ALA A 165 -12.93 19.25 26.12
C ALA A 165 -13.50 20.34 25.18
N GLY A 166 -13.86 21.50 25.73
CA GLY A 166 -14.36 22.65 24.97
C GLY A 166 -15.86 22.93 25.12
N PRO A 167 -16.44 23.75 24.23
CA PRO A 167 -17.85 24.11 24.24
C PRO A 167 -18.77 22.89 24.20
N LEU A 168 -19.89 22.94 24.92
CA LEU A 168 -20.87 21.85 24.93
C LEU A 168 -21.39 21.53 23.52
N SER A 169 -21.56 22.53 22.65
CA SER A 169 -21.94 22.33 21.25
C SER A 169 -20.95 21.42 20.53
N THR A 170 -19.65 21.67 20.65
CA THR A 170 -18.60 20.83 20.06
C THR A 170 -18.68 19.40 20.58
N VAL A 171 -18.84 19.23 21.89
CA VAL A 171 -18.95 17.91 22.51
C VAL A 171 -20.12 17.13 21.94
N TRP A 172 -21.31 17.75 21.86
CA TRP A 172 -22.52 17.12 21.34
C TRP A 172 -22.45 16.83 19.83
N THR A 173 -21.89 17.75 19.04
CA THR A 173 -21.79 17.56 17.59
C THR A 173 -20.82 16.45 17.24
N VAL A 174 -19.63 16.42 17.87
CA VAL A 174 -18.65 15.34 17.65
C VAL A 174 -19.20 14.01 18.16
N SER A 175 -19.80 13.98 19.35
CA SER A 175 -20.31 12.74 19.91
C SER A 175 -21.51 12.19 19.16
N GLY A 176 -22.44 13.05 18.76
CA GLY A 176 -23.59 12.69 17.92
C GLY A 176 -23.14 12.13 16.58
N PHE A 177 -22.19 12.80 15.92
CA PHE A 177 -21.64 12.31 14.65
C PHE A 177 -20.99 10.93 14.82
N PHE A 178 -20.08 10.74 15.77
CA PHE A 178 -19.42 9.45 15.97
C PHE A 178 -20.39 8.33 16.38
N ALA A 179 -21.44 8.65 17.14
CA ALA A 179 -22.49 7.69 17.48
C ALA A 179 -23.34 7.31 16.27
N GLN A 180 -23.76 8.28 15.46
CA GLN A 180 -24.51 8.06 14.22
C GLN A 180 -23.73 7.19 13.23
N GLN A 181 -22.41 7.39 13.17
CA GLN A 181 -21.51 6.61 12.31
C GLN A 181 -21.14 5.23 12.89
N GLY A 182 -21.65 4.87 14.08
CA GLY A 182 -21.33 3.60 14.74
C GLY A 182 -19.88 3.48 15.25
N LEU A 183 -19.19 4.61 15.40
CA LEU A 183 -17.75 4.67 15.70
C LEU A 183 -17.45 4.83 17.19
N ALA A 184 -18.42 5.31 17.97
CA ALA A 184 -18.25 5.44 19.41
C ALA A 184 -19.60 5.42 20.13
N THR A 185 -19.56 5.06 21.41
CA THR A 185 -20.61 5.40 22.38
C THR A 185 -20.19 6.63 23.19
N PHE A 186 -21.16 7.42 23.66
CA PHE A 186 -20.87 8.66 24.39
C PHE A 186 -21.46 8.66 25.79
N ASN A 187 -20.62 8.94 26.78
CA ASN A 187 -21.05 9.20 28.16
C ASN A 187 -21.13 10.71 28.40
N SER A 188 -22.35 11.23 28.51
CA SER A 188 -22.61 12.66 28.70
C SER A 188 -22.14 13.22 30.04
N LYS A 189 -22.11 12.39 31.11
CA LYS A 189 -21.66 12.81 32.45
C LYS A 189 -20.15 13.04 32.47
N THR A 190 -19.39 12.16 31.82
CA THR A 190 -17.92 12.22 31.78
C THR A 190 -17.37 12.89 30.52
N ARG A 191 -18.24 13.28 29.59
CA ARG A 191 -17.91 13.81 28.25
C ARG A 191 -16.90 12.93 27.52
N CYS A 192 -17.08 11.62 27.64
CA CYS A 192 -16.14 10.63 27.16
C CYS A 192 -16.75 9.85 26.00
N LEU A 193 -16.05 9.83 24.87
CA LEU A 193 -16.29 8.88 23.79
C LEU A 193 -15.55 7.58 24.09
N SER A 194 -16.27 6.47 24.03
CA SER A 194 -15.69 5.13 24.03
C SER A 194 -15.77 4.59 22.60
N LEU A 195 -14.64 4.56 21.90
CA LEU A 195 -14.58 4.11 20.51
C LEU A 195 -15.01 2.64 20.40
N THR A 196 -15.78 2.33 19.36
CA THR A 196 -16.00 0.95 18.94
C THR A 196 -14.74 0.39 18.29
N THR A 197 -14.70 -0.90 17.98
CA THR A 197 -13.58 -1.50 17.24
C THR A 197 -13.31 -0.77 15.92
N ALA A 198 -14.37 -0.40 15.19
CA ALA A 198 -14.27 0.36 13.94
C ALA A 198 -13.76 1.80 14.18
N GLY A 199 -14.27 2.49 15.21
CA GLY A 199 -13.78 3.82 15.55
C GLY A 199 -12.31 3.83 15.99
N LYS A 200 -11.91 2.85 16.81
CA LYS A 200 -10.51 2.69 17.23
C LYS A 200 -9.61 2.42 16.02
N PHE A 201 -10.03 1.55 15.11
CA PHE A 201 -9.31 1.26 13.88
C PHE A 201 -9.02 2.52 13.05
N MET A 202 -10.00 3.40 12.88
CA MET A 202 -9.84 4.65 12.11
C MET A 202 -8.91 5.64 12.79
N VAL A 203 -9.14 5.89 14.08
CA VAL A 203 -8.32 6.82 14.88
C VAL A 203 -6.87 6.31 15.00
N ASP A 204 -6.68 5.00 15.15
CA ASP A 204 -5.36 4.39 15.20
C ASP A 204 -4.63 4.38 13.85
N ARG A 205 -5.34 4.51 12.73
CA ARG A 205 -4.70 4.64 11.40
C ARG A 205 -4.44 6.07 10.98
N SER A 206 -5.15 7.06 11.54
CA SER A 206 -5.00 8.47 11.17
C SER A 206 -3.57 9.03 11.31
N ALA A 207 -2.66 8.34 12.01
CA ALA A 207 -1.23 8.64 11.97
C ALA A 207 -0.64 8.63 10.55
N ALA A 208 -1.15 7.80 9.63
CA ALA A 208 -0.75 7.81 8.23
C ALA A 208 -1.06 9.15 7.53
N PHE A 209 -1.99 9.95 8.08
CA PHE A 209 -2.27 11.30 7.58
C PHE A 209 -1.24 12.34 8.02
N GLY A 210 -0.38 12.01 9.00
CA GLY A 210 0.55 12.97 9.59
C GLY A 210 1.42 13.69 8.56
N VAL A 211 1.94 12.98 7.55
CA VAL A 211 2.74 13.61 6.50
C VAL A 211 1.92 14.62 5.69
N GLY A 212 0.75 14.25 5.16
CA GLY A 212 -0.08 15.19 4.39
C GLY A 212 -0.57 16.38 5.21
N LEU A 213 -1.00 16.13 6.46
CA LEU A 213 -1.49 17.19 7.36
C LEU A 213 -0.36 18.10 7.88
N SER A 214 0.88 17.62 7.91
CA SER A 214 2.04 18.46 8.31
C SER A 214 2.28 19.64 7.37
N TYR A 215 1.83 19.56 6.11
CA TYR A 215 1.94 20.65 5.13
C TYR A 215 0.83 21.71 5.27
N ARG A 216 0.08 21.70 6.38
CA ARG A 216 -0.90 22.74 6.69
C ARG A 216 -0.39 24.17 6.50
N PRO A 217 0.83 24.56 6.96
CA PRO A 217 1.31 25.93 6.77
C PRO A 217 1.45 26.33 5.30
N MET A 218 1.97 25.41 4.46
CA MET A 218 2.04 25.59 3.00
C MET A 218 0.65 25.70 2.37
N PHE A 219 -0.25 24.76 2.68
CA PHE A 219 -1.61 24.76 2.10
C PHE A 219 -2.42 25.99 2.50
N TYR A 220 -2.20 26.53 3.71
CA TYR A 220 -2.85 27.77 4.16
C TYR A 220 -2.43 28.98 3.32
N ARG A 221 -1.19 28.98 2.80
CA ARG A 221 -0.60 30.06 2.02
C ARG A 221 -0.44 29.69 0.54
N LEU A 222 -1.26 28.76 0.06
CA LEU A 222 -1.13 28.23 -1.30
C LEU A 222 -1.46 29.31 -2.36
N ASP A 223 -2.34 30.25 -2.06
CA ASP A 223 -2.60 31.44 -2.87
C ASP A 223 -1.34 32.31 -3.03
N GLU A 224 -0.58 32.53 -1.96
CA GLU A 224 0.70 33.24 -2.00
C GLU A 224 1.74 32.49 -2.84
N ALA A 225 1.78 31.15 -2.75
CA ALA A 225 2.65 30.35 -3.62
C ALA A 225 2.24 30.42 -5.10
N LEU A 226 0.94 30.43 -5.41
CA LEU A 226 0.46 30.47 -6.80
C LEU A 226 0.52 31.87 -7.42
N PHE A 227 0.23 32.95 -6.68
CA PHE A 227 0.04 34.30 -7.25
C PHE A 227 0.82 35.41 -6.54
N GLY A 228 1.51 35.10 -5.44
CA GLY A 228 2.33 36.03 -4.67
C GLY A 228 3.81 35.68 -4.74
N SER A 229 4.48 35.72 -3.58
CA SER A 229 5.90 35.46 -3.37
C SER A 229 6.14 34.06 -2.78
N PRO A 230 6.53 33.06 -3.60
CA PRO A 230 6.84 31.71 -3.12
C PRO A 230 7.93 31.72 -2.05
N GLY A 231 8.92 32.61 -2.18
CA GLY A 231 10.04 32.72 -1.25
C GLY A 231 9.61 33.01 0.19
N GLU A 232 8.46 33.67 0.40
CA GLU A 232 7.93 33.88 1.76
C GLU A 232 7.24 32.65 2.33
N VAL A 233 6.66 31.79 1.47
CA VAL A 233 5.99 30.54 1.87
C VAL A 233 7.04 29.50 2.26
N PHE A 234 8.09 29.35 1.45
CA PHE A 234 9.14 28.34 1.62
C PHE A 234 10.39 28.88 2.35
N ALA A 235 10.23 29.96 3.10
CA ALA A 235 11.29 30.51 3.94
C ALA A 235 11.64 29.57 5.11
N HIS A 236 12.81 29.80 5.69
CA HIS A 236 13.27 29.18 6.93
C HIS A 236 13.32 30.22 8.05
N ASP A 237 13.16 29.81 9.30
CA ASP A 237 13.38 30.68 10.46
C ASP A 237 14.88 30.95 10.73
N GLU A 238 15.18 31.73 11.78
CA GLU A 238 16.56 32.08 12.15
C GLU A 238 17.40 30.85 12.54
N GLU A 239 16.75 29.79 13.01
CA GLU A 239 17.35 28.50 13.35
C GLU A 239 17.47 27.55 12.14
N GLY A 240 16.96 27.94 10.97
CA GLY A 240 17.00 27.15 9.75
C GLY A 240 15.91 26.07 9.66
N ASN A 241 14.83 26.17 10.44
CA ASN A 241 13.66 25.30 10.31
C ASN A 241 12.74 25.79 9.21
N GLU A 242 12.15 24.85 8.47
CA GLU A 242 11.21 25.15 7.39
C GLU A 242 9.88 25.68 7.91
N LEU A 243 9.39 26.79 7.35
CA LEU A 243 8.12 27.39 7.77
C LEU A 243 6.89 26.79 7.08
N HIS A 244 7.09 26.04 5.99
CA HIS A 244 6.02 25.51 5.15
C HIS A 244 5.48 24.15 5.64
N VAL A 245 6.12 23.52 6.62
CA VAL A 245 5.79 22.19 7.14
C VAL A 245 5.95 22.09 8.66
N ASP A 246 5.02 21.44 9.34
CA ASP A 246 5.18 21.01 10.73
C ASP A 246 6.10 19.79 10.77
N ARG A 247 7.40 20.04 10.94
CA ARG A 247 8.42 18.97 10.88
C ARG A 247 8.24 17.94 12.00
N VAL A 248 7.68 18.30 13.15
CA VAL A 248 7.41 17.35 14.24
C VAL A 248 6.32 16.37 13.82
N LEU A 249 5.19 16.86 13.33
CA LEU A 249 4.12 16.01 12.83
C LEU A 249 4.56 15.18 11.62
N ASN A 250 5.37 15.76 10.73
CA ASN A 250 5.91 15.09 9.55
C ASN A 250 6.75 13.85 9.93
N VAL A 251 7.67 14.00 10.89
CA VAL A 251 8.52 12.89 11.40
C VAL A 251 7.69 11.82 12.09
N VAL A 252 6.71 12.20 12.91
CA VAL A 252 5.82 11.24 13.57
C VAL A 252 4.98 10.46 12.54
N GLY A 253 4.47 11.15 11.51
CA GLY A 253 3.70 10.53 10.43
C GLY A 253 4.53 9.57 9.57
N SER A 254 5.73 9.95 9.18
CA SER A 254 6.61 9.12 8.33
C SER A 254 7.11 7.87 9.05
N GLY A 255 7.45 7.98 10.35
CA GLY A 255 7.86 6.84 11.17
C GLY A 255 6.81 5.71 11.28
N PHE A 256 5.52 6.04 11.21
CA PHE A 256 4.44 5.04 11.17
C PHE A 256 4.44 4.25 9.85
N MET A 257 4.75 4.91 8.73
CA MET A 257 4.70 4.31 7.39
C MET A 257 5.89 3.37 7.10
N HIS A 258 7.06 3.61 7.71
CA HIS A 258 8.30 2.92 7.32
C HIS A 258 8.41 1.47 7.78
N LYS A 259 7.68 1.06 8.83
CA LYS A 259 7.84 -0.26 9.48
C LYS A 259 7.71 -1.44 8.53
N ARG A 260 6.74 -1.40 7.61
CA ARG A 260 6.50 -2.49 6.64
C ARG A 260 7.65 -2.61 5.65
N TYR A 261 8.15 -1.49 5.14
CA TYR A 261 9.23 -1.49 4.17
C TYR A 261 10.55 -1.97 4.80
N PHE A 262 10.80 -1.60 6.06
CA PHE A 262 12.01 -2.05 6.77
C PHE A 262 12.01 -3.56 6.99
N HIS A 263 10.86 -4.17 7.28
CA HIS A 263 10.77 -5.63 7.38
C HIS A 263 11.25 -6.31 6.10
N ASP A 264 10.74 -5.89 4.93
CA ASP A 264 11.12 -6.46 3.65
C ASP A 264 12.59 -6.16 3.28
N MET A 265 13.07 -4.95 3.59
CA MET A 265 14.48 -4.58 3.44
C MET A 265 15.37 -5.54 4.24
N MET A 266 14.96 -5.90 5.46
CA MET A 266 15.71 -6.82 6.29
C MET A 266 15.72 -8.24 5.72
N THR A 267 14.53 -8.79 5.44
CA THR A 267 14.38 -10.21 5.05
C THR A 267 14.88 -10.50 3.64
N VAL A 268 14.72 -9.56 2.71
CA VAL A 268 15.08 -9.79 1.30
C VAL A 268 16.52 -9.37 0.99
N HIS A 269 16.99 -8.25 1.53
CA HIS A 269 18.32 -7.71 1.18
C HIS A 269 19.34 -7.89 2.29
N VAL A 270 19.09 -7.38 3.50
CA VAL A 270 20.08 -7.39 4.60
C VAL A 270 20.44 -8.82 4.99
N GLN A 271 19.45 -9.71 5.11
CA GLN A 271 19.69 -11.11 5.43
C GLN A 271 20.63 -11.77 4.43
N LYS A 272 20.38 -11.57 3.13
CA LYS A 272 21.20 -12.13 2.05
C LYS A 272 22.65 -11.63 2.14
N ILE A 273 22.85 -10.32 2.31
CA ILE A 273 24.19 -9.71 2.37
C ILE A 273 25.01 -10.24 3.54
N PHE A 274 24.42 -10.34 4.74
CA PHE A 274 25.12 -10.75 5.96
C PHE A 274 25.12 -12.27 6.23
N ASN A 275 24.62 -13.06 5.27
CA ASN A 275 24.76 -14.51 5.19
C ASN A 275 25.77 -15.01 4.14
N ILE A 276 26.40 -14.09 3.38
CA ILE A 276 27.44 -14.47 2.40
C ILE A 276 28.65 -15.08 3.13
N GLU A 277 29.15 -16.21 2.63
CA GLU A 277 30.41 -16.80 3.07
C GLU A 277 31.57 -16.46 2.13
N PRO A 278 32.80 -16.24 2.65
CA PRO A 278 33.15 -16.17 4.07
C PRO A 278 32.70 -14.86 4.74
N VAL A 279 32.52 -14.84 6.06
CA VAL A 279 32.07 -13.65 6.83
C VAL A 279 32.99 -12.44 6.62
N SER A 280 34.29 -12.67 6.45
CA SER A 280 35.28 -11.62 6.15
C SER A 280 35.07 -10.91 4.82
N SER A 281 34.24 -11.47 3.92
CA SER A 281 33.93 -10.87 2.63
C SER A 281 32.73 -9.93 2.65
N GLN A 282 31.97 -9.86 3.76
CA GLN A 282 30.77 -9.06 3.99
C GLN A 282 31.07 -7.58 4.32
N PRO A 283 30.07 -6.67 4.36
CA PRO A 283 30.32 -5.27 4.73
C PRO A 283 30.89 -5.13 6.14
N ARG A 284 31.80 -4.17 6.34
CA ARG A 284 32.32 -3.77 7.66
C ARG A 284 31.61 -2.54 8.21
N ALA A 285 31.02 -1.73 7.32
CA ALA A 285 30.20 -0.59 7.70
C ALA A 285 28.86 -0.58 6.95
N VAL A 286 27.81 -0.12 7.64
CA VAL A 286 26.54 0.28 7.02
C VAL A 286 26.39 1.78 7.21
N VAL A 287 26.19 2.50 6.10
CA VAL A 287 26.17 3.96 6.08
C VAL A 287 24.80 4.42 5.60
N ASP A 288 24.07 5.11 6.47
CA ASP A 288 22.72 5.64 6.19
C ASP A 288 22.81 7.14 5.91
N MET A 289 22.52 7.55 4.67
CA MET A 289 22.47 8.96 4.28
C MET A 289 21.05 9.51 4.49
N GLY A 290 20.94 10.61 5.23
CA GLY A 290 19.69 11.13 5.77
C GLY A 290 19.19 10.27 6.93
N CYS A 291 20.07 9.95 7.88
CA CYS A 291 19.78 8.99 8.93
C CYS A 291 18.67 9.40 9.91
N GLY A 292 18.29 10.69 9.93
CA GLY A 292 17.17 11.18 10.72
C GLY A 292 17.32 10.86 12.21
N ASP A 293 16.46 10.00 12.74
CA ASP A 293 16.49 9.57 14.14
C ASP A 293 17.30 8.28 14.40
N GLY A 294 17.90 7.68 13.38
CA GLY A 294 18.70 6.46 13.46
C GLY A 294 17.90 5.14 13.48
N THR A 295 16.58 5.18 13.29
CA THR A 295 15.72 3.99 13.37
C THR A 295 16.11 2.91 12.36
N LEU A 296 16.44 3.29 11.12
CA LEU A 296 16.84 2.33 10.08
C LEU A 296 18.14 1.61 10.47
N LEU A 297 19.17 2.36 10.88
CA LEU A 297 20.44 1.79 11.36
C LEU A 297 20.25 0.86 12.56
N SER A 298 19.44 1.26 13.54
CA SER A 298 19.13 0.39 14.70
C SER A 298 18.49 -0.91 14.24
N THR A 299 17.48 -0.80 13.36
CA THR A 299 16.74 -1.95 12.83
C THR A 299 17.66 -2.92 12.06
N ILE A 300 18.54 -2.39 11.21
CA ILE A 300 19.53 -3.19 10.47
C ILE A 300 20.44 -3.92 11.44
N PHE A 301 21.03 -3.21 12.41
CA PHE A 301 21.98 -3.82 13.35
C PHE A 301 21.33 -4.91 14.19
N ASP A 302 20.15 -4.65 14.74
CA ASP A 302 19.40 -5.61 15.53
C ASP A 302 19.03 -6.84 14.71
N TYR A 303 18.63 -6.65 13.45
CA TYR A 303 18.34 -7.76 12.56
C TYR A 303 19.59 -8.60 12.24
N VAL A 304 20.71 -7.95 11.89
CA VAL A 304 21.99 -8.61 11.62
C VAL A 304 22.44 -9.42 12.83
N LYS A 305 22.40 -8.83 14.02
CA LYS A 305 22.80 -9.46 15.28
C LYS A 305 22.01 -10.74 15.57
N ASN A 306 20.70 -10.73 15.32
CA ASN A 306 19.80 -11.80 15.76
C ASN A 306 19.49 -12.84 14.67
N HIS A 307 19.61 -12.51 13.38
CA HIS A 307 19.06 -13.33 12.28
C HIS A 307 20.05 -13.69 11.16
N THR A 308 21.34 -13.36 11.30
CA THR A 308 22.33 -13.59 10.23
C THR A 308 23.57 -14.34 10.72
N LEU A 309 24.34 -14.89 9.78
CA LEU A 309 25.65 -15.49 10.02
C LEU A 309 26.59 -14.48 10.67
N ARG A 310 26.61 -13.23 10.20
CA ARG A 310 27.42 -12.16 10.79
C ARG A 310 27.15 -11.97 12.28
N GLY A 311 25.88 -12.04 12.70
CA GLY A 311 25.47 -11.92 14.09
C GLY A 311 26.20 -12.89 15.03
N LYS A 312 26.48 -14.10 14.55
CA LYS A 312 27.23 -15.14 15.30
C LYS A 312 28.73 -14.83 15.45
N HIS A 313 29.24 -13.86 14.68
CA HIS A 313 30.66 -13.56 14.57
C HIS A 313 31.02 -12.09 14.87
N LEU A 314 30.09 -11.28 15.41
CA LEU A 314 30.31 -9.85 15.69
C LEU A 314 31.52 -9.56 16.60
N SER A 315 31.92 -10.50 17.47
CA SER A 315 33.10 -10.38 18.33
C SER A 315 34.43 -10.44 17.55
N THR A 316 34.47 -11.15 16.42
CA THR A 316 35.66 -11.31 15.57
C THR A 316 35.59 -10.46 14.31
N HIS A 317 34.38 -10.16 13.85
CA HIS A 317 34.07 -9.36 12.67
C HIS A 317 33.06 -8.28 13.07
N PRO A 318 33.50 -7.19 13.73
CA PRO A 318 32.60 -6.14 14.16
C PRO A 318 31.90 -5.46 12.98
N LEU A 319 30.69 -4.95 13.19
CA LEU A 319 29.92 -4.17 12.22
C LEU A 319 29.70 -2.77 12.79
N THR A 320 30.06 -1.74 12.02
CA THR A 320 29.91 -0.34 12.42
C THR A 320 28.74 0.31 11.68
N MET A 321 27.84 0.94 12.43
CA MET A 321 26.73 1.72 11.87
C MET A 321 27.14 3.20 11.76
N VAL A 322 26.90 3.84 10.62
CA VAL A 322 27.29 5.25 10.40
C VAL A 322 26.07 6.03 9.96
N GLY A 323 25.59 6.93 10.82
CA GLY A 323 24.53 7.88 10.47
C GLY A 323 25.13 9.13 9.82
N VAL A 324 24.68 9.45 8.61
CA VAL A 324 25.07 10.65 7.88
C VAL A 324 23.86 11.54 7.68
N ASP A 325 24.00 12.82 8.03
CA ASP A 325 22.91 13.79 7.91
C ASP A 325 23.49 15.21 7.85
N PHE A 326 22.86 16.08 7.08
CA PHE A 326 23.21 17.50 7.01
C PHE A 326 22.71 18.30 8.25
N SER A 327 21.75 17.74 8.99
CA SER A 327 21.17 18.34 10.19
C SER A 327 21.89 17.84 11.45
N HIS A 328 22.50 18.78 12.17
CA HIS A 328 23.14 18.48 13.45
C HIS A 328 22.14 17.97 14.51
N ALA A 329 20.87 18.37 14.41
CA ALA A 329 19.81 17.88 15.30
C ALA A 329 19.52 16.40 15.03
N SER A 330 19.41 16.00 13.77
CA SER A 330 19.26 14.59 13.36
C SER A 330 20.46 13.75 13.81
N LEU A 331 21.70 14.23 13.61
CA LEU A 331 22.89 13.51 14.08
C LEU A 331 22.89 13.29 15.60
N LYS A 332 22.50 14.31 16.38
CA LYS A 332 22.39 14.19 17.84
C LYS A 332 21.32 13.18 18.24
N GLN A 333 20.16 13.21 17.58
CA GLN A 333 19.07 12.26 17.83
C GLN A 333 19.48 10.83 17.46
N THR A 334 20.08 10.63 16.28
CA THR A 334 20.62 9.34 15.83
C THR A 334 21.62 8.77 16.83
N ALA A 335 22.58 9.57 17.31
CA ALA A 335 23.55 9.13 18.30
C ALA A 335 22.88 8.70 19.62
N ALA A 336 21.86 9.44 20.06
CA ALA A 336 21.09 9.08 21.27
C ALA A 336 20.34 7.75 21.09
N THR A 337 19.62 7.57 19.98
CA THR A 337 18.89 6.34 19.64
C THR A 337 19.83 5.12 19.62
N LEU A 338 20.93 5.21 18.87
CA LEU A 338 21.87 4.10 18.71
C LEU A 338 22.63 3.79 20.00
N SER A 339 22.98 4.81 20.79
CA SER A 339 23.58 4.61 22.12
C SER A 339 22.62 3.89 23.07
N ALA A 340 21.34 4.29 23.09
CA ALA A 340 20.32 3.66 23.92
C ALA A 340 20.09 2.18 23.53
N ALA A 341 20.20 1.85 22.24
CA ALA A 341 20.10 0.48 21.73
C ALA A 341 21.40 -0.35 21.87
N GLY A 342 22.51 0.26 22.34
CA GLY A 342 23.80 -0.42 22.46
C GLY A 342 24.43 -0.79 21.11
N VAL A 343 24.12 -0.04 20.05
CA VAL A 343 24.60 -0.26 18.68
C VAL A 343 25.99 0.40 18.52
N PRO A 344 27.03 -0.29 18.01
CA PRO A 344 28.31 0.33 17.67
C PRO A 344 28.14 1.31 16.50
N HIS A 345 28.33 2.60 16.75
CA HIS A 345 28.01 3.62 15.77
C HIS A 345 28.90 4.85 15.77
N HIS A 346 28.82 5.61 14.68
CA HIS A 346 29.35 6.95 14.53
C HIS A 346 28.34 7.84 13.78
N THR A 347 28.48 9.15 13.93
CA THR A 347 27.74 10.13 13.16
C THR A 347 28.67 11.02 12.36
N LEU A 348 28.24 11.40 11.16
CA LEU A 348 28.98 12.21 10.20
C LEU A 348 28.07 13.29 9.64
N TRP A 349 28.57 14.52 9.55
CA TRP A 349 27.90 15.52 8.73
C TRP A 349 28.14 15.20 7.25
N GLY A 350 27.08 15.21 6.44
CA GLY A 350 27.18 15.02 4.99
C GLY A 350 25.88 15.37 4.28
N ASP A 351 26.00 15.72 3.00
CA ASP A 351 24.89 16.09 2.13
C ASP A 351 24.70 15.00 1.06
N ILE A 352 23.45 14.68 0.73
CA ILE A 352 23.14 13.65 -0.28
C ILE A 352 23.70 14.01 -1.67
N GLY A 353 23.87 15.31 -1.95
CA GLY A 353 24.46 15.84 -3.18
C GLY A 353 25.98 15.83 -3.21
N ASP A 354 26.69 15.56 -2.10
CA ASP A 354 28.16 15.45 -2.08
C ASP A 354 28.62 14.09 -1.52
N PRO A 355 28.38 12.99 -2.25
CA PRO A 355 28.75 11.66 -1.78
C PRO A 355 30.27 11.45 -1.73
N ALA A 356 31.06 12.15 -2.55
CA ALA A 356 32.51 12.01 -2.60
C ALA A 356 33.18 12.46 -1.29
N SER A 357 32.79 13.63 -0.77
CA SER A 357 33.28 14.13 0.51
C SER A 357 32.92 13.20 1.68
N MET A 358 31.68 12.70 1.69
CA MET A 358 31.22 11.72 2.68
C MET A 358 32.07 10.45 2.65
N GLN A 359 32.25 9.85 1.47
CA GLN A 359 32.99 8.60 1.32
C GLN A 359 34.45 8.76 1.76
N ALA A 360 35.12 9.85 1.36
CA ALA A 360 36.49 10.12 1.79
C ALA A 360 36.63 10.19 3.33
N GLN A 361 35.63 10.77 4.01
CA GLN A 361 35.62 10.81 5.47
C GLN A 361 35.37 9.42 6.09
N ILE A 362 34.50 8.60 5.51
CA ILE A 362 34.23 7.23 5.94
C ILE A 362 35.51 6.39 5.86
N GLU A 363 36.20 6.41 4.71
CA GLU A 363 37.43 5.65 4.50
C GLU A 363 38.53 6.09 5.47
N SER A 364 38.73 7.41 5.61
CA SER A 364 39.75 7.97 6.49
C SER A 364 39.50 7.69 7.97
N ARG A 365 38.23 7.74 8.44
CA ARG A 365 37.91 7.58 9.87
C ARG A 365 37.81 6.13 10.30
N PHE A 366 37.32 5.24 9.44
CA PHE A 366 36.99 3.87 9.82
C PHE A 366 37.94 2.82 9.25
N GLY A 367 38.88 3.20 8.38
CA GLY A 367 39.83 2.26 7.79
C GLY A 367 39.12 1.16 6.99
N VAL A 368 38.13 1.58 6.21
CA VAL A 368 37.37 0.77 5.27
C VAL A 368 37.57 1.33 3.86
N THR A 369 37.35 0.50 2.85
CA THR A 369 37.23 0.92 1.45
C THR A 369 35.76 0.92 1.03
N LYS A 370 35.41 1.60 -0.06
CA LYS A 370 34.05 1.53 -0.62
C LYS A 370 33.52 0.10 -0.87
N ASP A 371 34.40 -0.86 -1.15
CA ASP A 371 34.02 -2.28 -1.32
C ASP A 371 33.67 -2.99 -0.02
N GLU A 372 33.92 -2.37 1.14
CA GLU A 372 33.57 -2.86 2.46
C GLU A 372 32.38 -2.11 3.08
N VAL A 373 31.76 -1.20 2.32
CA VAL A 373 30.64 -0.34 2.76
C VAL A 373 29.35 -0.76 2.06
N LEU A 374 28.28 -0.96 2.84
CA LEU A 374 26.91 -0.99 2.32
C LEU A 374 26.29 0.39 2.58
N HIS A 375 25.97 1.12 1.51
CA HIS A 375 25.17 2.33 1.64
C HIS A 375 23.69 1.98 1.72
N VAL A 376 22.96 2.68 2.57
CA VAL A 376 21.51 2.59 2.69
C VAL A 376 20.92 4.00 2.72
N ARG A 377 19.67 4.15 2.28
CA ARG A 377 18.83 5.33 2.58
C ARG A 377 17.36 5.02 2.28
N SER A 378 16.47 5.75 2.93
CA SER A 378 15.03 5.65 2.70
C SER A 378 14.41 7.03 2.47
N PHE A 379 13.74 7.19 1.33
CA PHE A 379 12.89 8.33 0.96
C PHE A 379 13.65 9.66 0.98
N LEU A 380 14.72 9.78 0.18
CA LEU A 380 15.60 10.96 0.23
C LEU A 380 16.04 11.47 -1.14
N ASP A 381 16.13 10.64 -2.18
CA ASP A 381 16.57 11.11 -3.51
C ASP A 381 15.58 12.10 -4.13
N HIS A 382 14.28 11.97 -3.80
CA HIS A 382 13.25 12.93 -4.21
C HIS A 382 13.33 14.26 -3.46
N ASP A 383 13.84 14.28 -2.22
CA ASP A 383 13.95 15.48 -1.37
C ASP A 383 15.33 16.15 -1.48
N ARG A 384 16.17 15.70 -2.42
CA ARG A 384 17.47 16.33 -2.67
C ARG A 384 17.29 17.74 -3.23
N PRO A 385 18.22 18.68 -2.94
CA PRO A 385 18.24 19.96 -3.63
C PRO A 385 18.30 19.77 -5.15
N TYR A 386 17.43 20.46 -5.88
CA TYR A 386 17.50 20.48 -7.34
C TYR A 386 18.80 21.17 -7.78
N ILE A 387 19.67 20.41 -8.43
CA ILE A 387 20.87 20.92 -9.09
C ILE A 387 20.59 20.86 -10.60
N PRO A 388 20.57 22.01 -11.31
CA PRO A 388 20.42 22.02 -12.76
C PRO A 388 21.49 21.13 -13.43
N PRO A 389 21.11 20.31 -14.42
CA PRO A 389 22.07 19.46 -15.10
C PRO A 389 23.16 20.31 -15.77
N GLN A 390 24.42 19.89 -15.65
CA GLN A 390 25.54 20.56 -16.30
C GLN A 390 25.41 20.48 -17.83
N THR A 391 24.91 19.35 -18.33
CA THR A 391 24.62 19.16 -19.75
C THR A 391 23.12 19.08 -19.96
N PRO A 392 22.49 20.04 -20.66
CA PRO A 392 21.06 19.98 -20.91
C PRO A 392 20.70 18.75 -21.77
N PRO A 393 19.49 18.18 -21.61
CA PRO A 393 19.04 17.08 -22.46
C PRO A 393 19.01 17.51 -23.93
N SER A 394 19.33 16.58 -24.84
CA SER A 394 19.10 16.81 -26.26
C SER A 394 17.60 17.03 -26.53
N ALA A 395 17.25 17.74 -27.61
CA ALA A 395 15.85 18.02 -27.92
C ALA A 395 15.00 16.75 -28.08
N ALA A 396 15.58 15.69 -28.65
CA ALA A 396 14.90 14.39 -28.82
C ALA A 396 14.66 13.68 -27.48
N LEU A 397 15.66 13.69 -26.59
CA LEU A 397 15.52 13.12 -25.25
C LEU A 397 14.50 13.91 -24.41
N ALA A 398 14.58 15.25 -24.46
CA ALA A 398 13.67 16.13 -23.75
C ALA A 398 12.21 15.92 -24.21
N ALA A 399 11.97 15.88 -25.52
CA ALA A 399 10.65 15.62 -26.08
C ALA A 399 10.09 14.26 -25.62
N THR A 400 10.94 13.22 -25.57
CA THR A 400 10.55 11.89 -25.11
C THR A 400 10.20 11.91 -23.62
N LEU A 401 11.10 12.37 -22.75
CA LEU A 401 10.86 12.36 -21.30
C LEU A 401 9.66 13.22 -20.90
N ASN A 402 9.48 14.39 -21.52
CA ASN A 402 8.35 15.28 -21.23
C ASN A 402 7.01 14.71 -21.73
N ALA A 403 7.01 13.86 -22.77
CA ALA A 403 5.79 13.22 -23.27
C ALA A 403 5.34 12.02 -22.42
N PHE A 404 6.27 11.37 -21.71
CA PHE A 404 6.03 10.17 -20.90
C PHE A 404 5.98 10.45 -19.39
N SER A 405 6.01 11.72 -18.99
CA SER A 405 5.87 12.15 -17.59
C SER A 405 5.01 13.40 -17.51
N ASP A 406 3.98 13.34 -16.66
CA ASP A 406 3.17 14.50 -16.29
C ASP A 406 3.60 15.13 -14.95
N GLY A 407 4.81 14.80 -14.48
CA GLY A 407 5.39 15.42 -13.30
C GLY A 407 5.43 16.94 -13.42
N ALA A 408 5.01 17.63 -12.38
CA ALA A 408 5.06 19.08 -12.27
C ALA A 408 6.06 19.45 -11.17
N TYR A 409 7.00 20.32 -11.49
CA TYR A 409 8.12 20.65 -10.62
C TYR A 409 8.33 22.15 -10.57
N THR A 410 8.76 22.64 -9.41
CA THR A 410 8.96 24.07 -9.17
C THR A 410 10.32 24.32 -8.55
N GLN A 411 10.98 25.39 -8.96
CA GLN A 411 12.11 25.94 -8.24
C GLN A 411 11.62 26.78 -7.04
N PRO A 412 12.50 27.13 -6.08
CA PRO A 412 12.17 28.07 -5.02
C PRO A 412 11.67 29.45 -5.52
N SER A 413 12.02 29.82 -6.75
CA SER A 413 11.56 31.04 -7.42
C SER A 413 10.12 30.96 -7.95
N GLY A 414 9.48 29.79 -7.92
CA GLY A 414 8.19 29.53 -8.56
C GLY A 414 8.28 29.19 -10.05
N ALA A 415 9.48 29.12 -10.63
CA ALA A 415 9.69 28.74 -12.02
C ALA A 415 9.48 27.24 -12.25
N VAL A 416 8.97 26.87 -13.43
CA VAL A 416 8.80 25.46 -13.85
C VAL A 416 10.17 24.82 -14.06
N VAL A 417 10.30 23.55 -13.63
CA VAL A 417 11.39 22.66 -14.06
C VAL A 417 10.79 21.56 -14.92
N ALA A 418 11.34 21.34 -16.12
CA ALA A 418 10.79 20.30 -17.00
C ALA A 418 11.12 18.89 -16.47
N PRO A 419 10.26 17.88 -16.71
CA PRO A 419 10.55 16.49 -16.35
C PRO A 419 11.91 16.00 -16.87
N SER A 420 12.26 16.37 -18.10
CA SER A 420 13.57 16.07 -18.70
C SER A 420 14.76 16.66 -17.93
N ASP A 421 14.65 17.87 -17.39
CA ASP A 421 15.71 18.49 -16.59
C ASP A 421 15.83 17.82 -15.21
N VAL A 422 14.70 17.45 -14.58
CA VAL A 422 14.70 16.69 -13.32
C VAL A 422 15.31 15.31 -13.52
N PHE A 423 15.02 14.66 -14.64
CA PHE A 423 15.62 13.38 -15.01
C PHE A 423 17.15 13.50 -15.20
N CYS A 424 17.63 14.45 -15.99
CA CYS A 424 19.08 14.66 -16.18
C CYS A 424 19.77 15.04 -14.86
N SER A 425 19.13 15.85 -14.02
CA SER A 425 19.60 16.13 -12.66
C SER A 425 19.70 14.87 -11.80
N LEU A 426 18.75 13.94 -11.92
CA LEU A 426 18.82 12.64 -11.23
C LEU A 426 19.97 11.80 -11.76
N VAL A 427 20.18 11.74 -13.09
CA VAL A 427 21.28 11.00 -13.69
C VAL A 427 22.62 11.50 -13.17
N GLU A 428 22.87 12.81 -13.18
CA GLU A 428 24.12 13.40 -12.66
C GLU A 428 24.27 13.21 -11.14
N HIS A 429 23.16 13.18 -10.40
CA HIS A 429 23.15 12.79 -8.98
C HIS A 429 23.58 11.35 -8.77
N LEU A 430 22.96 10.41 -9.48
CA LEU A 430 23.29 8.99 -9.35
C LEU A 430 24.66 8.64 -9.92
N GLN A 431 25.19 9.41 -10.87
CA GLN A 431 26.58 9.30 -11.33
C GLN A 431 27.58 9.65 -10.23
N ARG A 432 27.36 10.76 -9.49
CA ARG A 432 28.17 11.11 -8.31
C ARG A 432 28.14 9.99 -7.27
N TRP A 433 26.98 9.39 -7.04
CA TRP A 433 26.87 8.23 -6.15
C TRP A 433 27.61 7.01 -6.69
N ARG A 434 27.48 6.67 -7.98
CA ARG A 434 28.16 5.53 -8.60
C ARG A 434 29.68 5.55 -8.36
N GLU A 435 30.31 6.72 -8.37
CA GLU A 435 31.75 6.86 -8.14
C GLU A 435 32.19 6.34 -6.76
N VAL A 436 31.35 6.54 -5.74
CA VAL A 436 31.65 6.17 -4.35
C VAL A 436 31.12 4.80 -3.95
N LEU A 437 30.20 4.21 -4.72
CA LEU A 437 29.67 2.87 -4.43
C LEU A 437 30.71 1.78 -4.75
N GLY A 438 30.82 0.81 -3.84
CA GLY A 438 31.57 -0.44 -4.06
C GLY A 438 30.65 -1.63 -4.35
N LYS A 439 31.19 -2.84 -4.26
CA LYS A 439 30.49 -4.10 -4.62
C LYS A 439 29.15 -4.38 -3.91
N PHE A 440 28.92 -3.78 -2.74
CA PHE A 440 27.65 -3.95 -2.00
C PHE A 440 26.55 -3.02 -2.44
N GLY A 441 26.92 -1.93 -3.13
CA GLY A 441 25.99 -0.98 -3.72
C GLY A 441 25.26 -0.13 -2.69
N LEU A 442 24.05 0.27 -3.09
CA LEU A 442 23.15 1.15 -2.39
C LEU A 442 21.79 0.47 -2.24
N LEU A 443 21.42 0.15 -1.00
CA LEU A 443 20.08 -0.29 -0.67
C LEU A 443 19.18 0.93 -0.48
N VAL A 444 18.33 1.18 -1.47
CA VAL A 444 17.47 2.37 -1.52
C VAL A 444 16.01 1.97 -1.45
N LEU A 445 15.28 2.70 -0.62
CA LEU A 445 13.83 2.72 -0.60
C LEU A 445 13.38 4.09 -1.08
N GLU A 446 12.64 4.17 -2.18
CA GLU A 446 12.28 5.46 -2.78
C GLU A 446 10.81 5.52 -3.16
N VAL A 447 10.19 6.69 -2.95
CA VAL A 447 8.81 6.98 -3.31
C VAL A 447 8.75 7.58 -4.71
N SER A 448 7.68 7.27 -5.44
CA SER A 448 7.50 7.63 -6.84
C SER A 448 6.18 8.38 -7.06
N LEU A 449 6.20 9.25 -8.06
CA LEU A 449 5.03 9.91 -8.63
C LEU A 449 4.14 8.87 -9.33
N LEU A 450 2.83 9.02 -9.23
CA LEU A 450 1.90 8.26 -10.07
C LEU A 450 1.33 9.18 -11.17
N PRO A 451 1.35 8.78 -12.46
CA PRO A 451 0.75 9.59 -13.53
C PRO A 451 -0.71 9.96 -13.24
N VAL A 452 -1.18 11.09 -13.76
CA VAL A 452 -2.53 11.63 -13.59
C VAL A 452 -3.59 10.61 -13.97
N GLU A 453 -3.45 9.94 -15.12
CA GLU A 453 -4.41 8.91 -15.56
C GLU A 453 -4.53 7.78 -14.54
N SER A 454 -3.41 7.29 -14.01
CA SER A 454 -3.39 6.25 -12.99
C SER A 454 -3.87 6.76 -11.62
N THR A 455 -3.59 8.02 -11.27
CA THR A 455 -4.09 8.65 -10.05
C THR A 455 -5.62 8.77 -10.10
N THR A 456 -6.18 9.14 -11.25
CA THR A 456 -7.63 9.15 -11.47
C THR A 456 -8.22 7.75 -11.37
N LYS A 457 -7.60 6.76 -12.03
CA LYS A 457 -8.06 5.36 -12.02
C LYS A 457 -8.04 4.74 -10.62
N TYR A 458 -7.03 5.05 -9.81
CA TYR A 458 -6.79 4.46 -8.49
C TYR A 458 -7.02 5.44 -7.34
N MET A 459 -7.94 6.40 -7.51
CA MET A 459 -8.16 7.48 -6.55
C MET A 459 -8.53 6.98 -5.14
N ARG A 460 -9.16 5.80 -5.04
CA ARG A 460 -9.63 5.22 -3.78
C ARG A 460 -8.63 4.25 -3.15
N GLU A 461 -7.57 3.88 -3.87
CA GLU A 461 -6.54 2.95 -3.42
C GLU A 461 -5.17 3.62 -3.22
N ALA A 462 -4.83 4.58 -4.07
CA ALA A 462 -3.51 5.21 -4.11
C ALA A 462 -3.49 6.52 -3.31
N THR A 463 -2.43 6.75 -2.53
CA THR A 463 -2.26 8.02 -1.80
C THR A 463 -1.74 9.17 -2.68
N SER A 464 -1.71 9.00 -4.00
CA SER A 464 -0.88 9.81 -4.90
C SER A 464 -1.37 11.25 -5.01
N LEU A 465 -2.68 11.51 -5.07
CA LEU A 465 -3.17 12.86 -5.34
C LEU A 465 -2.72 13.88 -4.29
N HIS A 466 -2.86 13.59 -3.00
CA HIS A 466 -2.43 14.53 -1.95
C HIS A 466 -0.92 14.53 -1.78
N PHE A 467 -0.29 13.37 -1.90
CA PHE A 467 1.12 13.18 -1.64
C PHE A 467 1.97 13.84 -2.73
N ASP A 468 1.65 13.57 -4.00
CA ASP A 468 2.30 14.21 -5.14
C ASP A 468 2.08 15.73 -5.12
N CYS A 469 0.88 16.18 -4.73
CA CYS A 469 0.56 17.60 -4.60
C CYS A 469 1.42 18.29 -3.54
N CYS A 470 1.47 17.77 -2.30
CA CYS A 470 2.22 18.45 -1.25
C CYS A 470 3.72 18.43 -1.49
N GLN A 471 4.27 17.30 -1.96
CA GLN A 471 5.69 17.18 -2.26
C GLN A 471 6.12 18.06 -3.44
N ALA A 472 5.33 18.13 -4.51
CA ALA A 472 5.65 18.99 -5.63
C ALA A 472 5.59 20.48 -5.23
N HIS A 473 4.60 20.89 -4.43
CA HIS A 473 4.53 22.27 -3.94
C HIS A 473 5.71 22.63 -3.03
N SER A 474 6.21 21.71 -2.20
CA SER A 474 7.41 21.93 -1.38
C SER A 474 8.73 21.88 -2.15
N GLY A 475 8.70 21.70 -3.47
CA GLY A 475 9.89 21.69 -4.33
C GLY A 475 10.59 20.33 -4.42
N GLN A 476 9.96 19.26 -3.93
CA GLN A 476 10.50 17.92 -4.03
C GLN A 476 10.31 17.34 -5.44
N LEU A 477 11.17 16.39 -5.79
CA LEU A 477 11.42 15.91 -7.15
C LEU A 477 10.90 14.48 -7.36
N LEU A 478 9.65 14.21 -6.94
CA LEU A 478 8.99 12.93 -7.22
C LEU A 478 8.91 12.67 -8.72
N MET A 479 9.31 11.48 -9.15
CA MET A 479 9.18 11.06 -10.55
C MET A 479 8.57 9.67 -10.67
N PRO A 480 8.03 9.31 -11.85
CA PRO A 480 7.54 7.95 -12.07
C PRO A 480 8.64 6.94 -11.79
N ALA A 481 8.28 5.78 -11.26
CA ALA A 481 9.25 4.74 -10.92
C ALA A 481 10.06 4.27 -12.15
N THR A 482 9.44 4.31 -13.34
CA THR A 482 10.10 4.10 -14.63
C THR A 482 11.24 5.09 -14.88
N HIS A 483 11.04 6.38 -14.58
CA HIS A 483 12.06 7.41 -14.77
C HIS A 483 13.20 7.27 -13.77
N PHE A 484 12.91 6.91 -12.51
CA PHE A 484 13.96 6.66 -11.53
C PHE A 484 14.82 5.46 -11.93
N SER A 485 14.20 4.35 -12.33
CA SER A 485 14.89 3.13 -12.78
C SER A 485 15.74 3.38 -14.02
N LEU A 486 15.19 4.06 -15.03
CA LEU A 486 15.91 4.47 -16.23
C LEU A 486 17.07 5.42 -15.89
N GLY A 487 16.87 6.36 -14.97
CA GLY A 487 17.90 7.29 -14.51
C GLY A 487 19.07 6.57 -13.83
N ALA A 488 18.77 5.60 -12.97
CA ALA A 488 19.79 4.75 -12.34
C ALA A 488 20.59 3.96 -13.39
N ALA A 489 19.91 3.30 -14.33
CA ALA A 489 20.56 2.53 -15.37
C ALA A 489 21.39 3.41 -16.32
N THR A 490 20.90 4.62 -16.63
CA THR A 490 21.64 5.63 -17.43
C THR A 490 22.89 6.10 -16.69
N ALA A 491 22.82 6.21 -15.36
CA ALA A 491 23.97 6.51 -14.51
C ALA A 491 24.94 5.32 -14.36
N GLY A 492 24.63 4.13 -14.89
CA GLY A 492 25.44 2.91 -14.75
C GLY A 492 25.23 2.21 -13.41
N LEU A 493 24.02 2.30 -12.86
CA LEU A 493 23.57 1.58 -11.66
C LEU A 493 22.42 0.64 -12.01
N GLU A 494 22.60 -0.65 -11.77
CA GLU A 494 21.58 -1.68 -12.01
C GLU A 494 21.07 -2.27 -10.70
N PRO A 495 19.76 -2.53 -10.56
CA PRO A 495 19.24 -3.20 -9.39
C PRO A 495 19.62 -4.68 -9.35
N THR A 496 19.82 -5.23 -8.15
CA THR A 496 19.83 -6.69 -7.97
C THR A 496 18.44 -7.27 -8.29
N PRO A 497 18.32 -8.58 -8.61
CA PRO A 497 17.06 -9.17 -9.04
C PRO A 497 15.88 -9.01 -8.06
N GLU A 498 16.17 -8.83 -6.76
CA GLU A 498 15.17 -8.74 -5.69
C GLU A 498 14.52 -7.35 -5.57
N VAL A 499 14.02 -6.78 -6.66
CA VAL A 499 13.28 -5.51 -6.61
C VAL A 499 11.88 -5.74 -6.06
N LEU A 500 11.51 -4.98 -5.03
CA LEU A 500 10.14 -4.97 -4.48
C LEU A 500 9.45 -3.65 -4.80
N MET A 501 8.18 -3.75 -5.17
CA MET A 501 7.32 -2.62 -5.50
C MET A 501 6.15 -2.59 -4.53
N TYR A 502 5.69 -1.38 -4.20
CA TYR A 502 4.55 -1.20 -3.32
C TYR A 502 3.49 -0.29 -3.95
N PRO A 503 2.21 -0.65 -3.78
CA PRO A 503 1.71 -1.82 -3.04
C PRO A 503 1.99 -3.16 -3.76
N LYS A 504 2.35 -4.22 -3.01
CA LYS A 504 2.94 -5.48 -3.54
C LYS A 504 2.09 -6.25 -4.56
N LYS A 505 0.79 -6.02 -4.61
CA LYS A 505 -0.17 -6.70 -5.51
C LYS A 505 -1.01 -5.70 -6.31
N SER A 506 -0.60 -4.44 -6.35
CA SER A 506 -1.35 -3.40 -7.05
C SER A 506 -0.83 -3.23 -8.48
N PRO A 507 -1.70 -2.81 -9.41
CA PRO A 507 -1.33 -2.53 -10.80
C PRO A 507 -0.52 -1.22 -10.98
N PHE A 508 -0.04 -0.63 -9.88
CA PHE A 508 0.72 0.61 -9.88
C PHE A 508 1.80 0.57 -8.80
N THR A 509 2.85 1.37 -8.99
CA THR A 509 3.98 1.45 -8.06
C THR A 509 4.11 2.85 -7.48
N ARG A 510 4.18 2.94 -6.16
CA ARG A 510 4.44 4.16 -5.38
C ARG A 510 5.73 4.12 -4.60
N VAL A 511 6.20 2.94 -4.21
CA VAL A 511 7.50 2.79 -3.54
C VAL A 511 8.26 1.65 -4.19
N VAL A 512 9.56 1.84 -4.38
CA VAL A 512 10.49 0.81 -4.85
C VAL A 512 11.55 0.58 -3.78
N LEU A 513 11.76 -0.69 -3.43
CA LEU A 513 12.89 -1.15 -2.63
C LEU A 513 13.82 -1.96 -3.53
N GLN A 514 15.07 -1.53 -3.61
CA GLN A 514 16.06 -2.15 -4.48
C GLN A 514 17.48 -1.96 -3.96
N ASN A 515 18.39 -2.86 -4.34
CA ASN A 515 19.82 -2.68 -4.15
C ASN A 515 20.48 -2.32 -5.49
N LEU A 516 20.87 -1.06 -5.67
CA LEU A 516 21.54 -0.55 -6.87
C LEU A 516 23.04 -0.80 -6.79
N ARG A 517 23.63 -1.38 -7.84
CA ARG A 517 25.06 -1.67 -7.93
C ARG A 517 25.71 -1.03 -9.15
N PRO A 518 26.97 -0.55 -9.03
CA PRO A 518 27.75 -0.12 -10.18
C PRO A 518 27.87 -1.23 -11.22
N ASP A 519 27.65 -0.86 -12.47
CA ASP A 519 27.81 -1.72 -13.63
C ASP A 519 28.76 -1.06 -14.65
N ASP A 520 29.47 -1.88 -15.45
CA ASP A 520 30.34 -1.40 -16.54
C ASP A 520 29.54 -1.08 -17.81
N VAL A 521 28.27 -1.48 -17.84
CA VAL A 521 27.32 -1.16 -18.90
C VAL A 521 26.25 -0.21 -18.35
N SER A 522 26.04 0.93 -19.00
CA SER A 522 24.88 1.78 -18.75
C SER A 522 23.77 1.48 -19.76
N ILE A 523 22.51 1.53 -19.33
CA ILE A 523 21.35 1.41 -20.21
C ILE A 523 20.65 2.76 -20.30
N ARG A 524 20.43 3.26 -21.52
CA ARG A 524 19.74 4.53 -21.78
C ARG A 524 18.75 4.40 -22.93
N LEU A 525 17.89 5.41 -23.08
CA LEU A 525 17.04 5.52 -24.27
C LEU A 525 17.89 5.68 -25.54
N ALA A 526 17.45 5.01 -26.59
CA ALA A 526 17.95 5.22 -27.94
C ALA A 526 17.32 6.50 -28.52
N THR A 527 18.07 7.22 -29.33
CA THR A 527 17.64 8.45 -29.99
C THR A 527 17.85 8.35 -31.49
N MET A 528 17.32 9.31 -32.25
CA MET A 528 17.58 9.39 -33.70
C MET A 528 19.05 9.55 -34.05
N ASP A 529 19.85 10.13 -33.16
CA ASP A 529 21.29 10.26 -33.34
C ASP A 529 22.02 8.90 -33.28
N ASP A 530 21.42 7.91 -32.62
CA ASP A 530 21.97 6.55 -32.51
C ASP A 530 21.66 5.70 -33.76
N LEU A 531 20.72 6.12 -34.63
CA LEU A 531 20.21 5.32 -35.75
C LEU A 531 21.30 4.74 -36.68
N PRO A 532 22.38 5.47 -37.05
CA PRO A 532 23.47 4.88 -37.83
C PRO A 532 24.19 3.73 -37.13
N GLU A 533 24.43 3.85 -35.83
CA GLU A 533 25.09 2.80 -35.03
C GLU A 533 24.16 1.62 -34.76
N LEU A 534 22.87 1.87 -34.51
CA LEU A 534 21.85 0.82 -34.41
C LEU A 534 21.76 -0.01 -35.68
N TYR A 535 21.84 0.63 -36.86
CA TYR A 535 21.81 -0.09 -38.12
C TYR A 535 23.06 -0.96 -38.33
N LYS A 536 24.25 -0.51 -37.90
CA LYS A 536 25.45 -1.35 -37.90
C LYS A 536 25.31 -2.53 -36.94
N LEU A 537 24.68 -2.31 -35.78
CA LEU A 537 24.48 -3.33 -34.76
C LEU A 537 23.64 -4.51 -35.28
N GLU A 538 22.69 -4.28 -36.20
CA GLU A 538 21.88 -5.33 -36.83
C GLU A 538 22.71 -6.44 -37.51
N ALA A 539 23.92 -6.14 -37.98
CA ALA A 539 24.82 -7.16 -38.55
C ALA A 539 25.15 -8.30 -37.55
N HIS A 540 24.96 -8.08 -36.24
CA HIS A 540 25.24 -9.05 -35.19
C HIS A 540 24.11 -10.07 -34.93
N TRP A 541 22.99 -10.02 -35.68
CA TRP A 541 21.97 -11.07 -35.62
C TRP A 541 22.47 -12.44 -36.11
N GLY A 542 23.56 -12.47 -36.88
CA GLY A 542 24.17 -13.71 -37.39
C GLY A 542 23.47 -14.33 -38.61
N ALA A 543 22.36 -13.73 -39.08
CA ALA A 543 21.64 -14.13 -40.28
C ALA A 543 20.92 -12.91 -40.90
N GLU A 544 20.98 -12.75 -42.22
CA GLU A 544 20.43 -11.58 -42.94
C GLU A 544 18.90 -11.50 -42.79
N GLU A 545 18.22 -12.63 -42.78
CA GLU A 545 16.77 -12.75 -42.66
C GLU A 545 16.19 -12.32 -41.30
N LEU A 546 17.04 -12.10 -40.29
CA LEU A 546 16.62 -11.63 -38.96
C LEU A 546 16.80 -10.13 -38.76
N GLN A 547 17.62 -9.52 -39.61
CA GLN A 547 17.92 -8.09 -39.54
C GLN A 547 16.70 -7.27 -39.92
N VAL A 548 16.59 -6.08 -39.33
CA VAL A 548 15.61 -5.09 -39.78
C VAL A 548 16.27 -3.99 -40.60
N THR A 549 15.48 -3.35 -41.47
CA THR A 549 15.97 -2.25 -42.31
C THR A 549 16.17 -0.97 -41.50
N TYR A 550 16.96 -0.05 -42.05
CA TYR A 550 17.13 1.30 -41.51
C TYR A 550 15.78 2.01 -41.28
N ASP A 551 14.84 1.89 -42.22
CA ASP A 551 13.51 2.49 -42.11
C ASP A 551 12.67 1.88 -40.98
N VAL A 552 12.82 0.58 -40.70
CA VAL A 552 12.14 -0.08 -39.58
C VAL A 552 12.70 0.40 -38.25
N LEU A 553 14.02 0.55 -38.13
CA LEU A 553 14.65 1.13 -36.93
C LEU A 553 14.20 2.57 -36.71
N LYS A 554 14.19 3.38 -37.77
CA LYS A 554 13.68 4.76 -37.73
C LYS A 554 12.23 4.80 -37.24
N LYS A 555 11.34 3.96 -37.79
CA LYS A 555 9.94 3.88 -37.35
C LYS A 555 9.81 3.53 -35.87
N ARG A 556 10.63 2.63 -35.34
CA ARG A 556 10.63 2.29 -33.90
C ARG A 556 10.95 3.50 -33.03
N LEU A 557 12.00 4.24 -33.40
CA LEU A 557 12.42 5.46 -32.69
C LEU A 557 11.36 6.57 -32.79
N ASP A 558 10.69 6.71 -33.95
CA ASP A 558 9.62 7.68 -34.15
C ASP A 558 8.33 7.34 -33.39
N GLN A 559 7.88 6.08 -33.45
CA GLN A 559 6.57 5.67 -32.94
C GLN A 559 6.55 5.47 -31.43
N HIS A 560 7.63 4.92 -30.85
CA HIS A 560 7.68 4.60 -29.43
C HIS A 560 9.08 4.81 -28.83
N PRO A 561 9.59 6.06 -28.78
CA PRO A 561 10.96 6.34 -28.36
C PRO A 561 11.28 5.87 -26.93
N PHE A 562 10.33 5.95 -26.00
CA PHE A 562 10.52 5.52 -24.61
C PHE A 562 10.71 3.99 -24.46
N GLY A 563 10.31 3.20 -25.46
CA GLY A 563 10.47 1.75 -25.47
C GLY A 563 11.69 1.24 -26.25
N GLN A 564 12.59 2.13 -26.69
CA GLN A 564 13.81 1.76 -27.39
C GLN A 564 15.02 2.05 -26.49
N ILE A 565 15.75 1.02 -26.07
CA ILE A 565 16.90 1.16 -25.17
C ILE A 565 18.18 0.60 -25.79
N VAL A 566 19.29 1.20 -25.42
CA VAL A 566 20.65 0.78 -25.78
C VAL A 566 21.49 0.53 -24.55
N ALA A 567 22.34 -0.48 -24.64
CA ALA A 567 23.42 -0.73 -23.71
C ALA A 567 24.68 -0.04 -24.24
N VAL A 568 25.31 0.77 -23.39
CA VAL A 568 26.52 1.53 -23.71
C VAL A 568 27.65 1.08 -22.79
N LYS A 569 28.79 0.75 -23.40
CA LYS A 569 30.02 0.39 -22.70
C LYS A 569 31.17 1.15 -23.33
N ASP A 570 32.00 1.81 -22.50
CA ASP A 570 33.13 2.63 -22.96
C ASP A 570 32.76 3.67 -24.04
N GLY A 571 31.52 4.20 -23.97
CA GLY A 571 30.98 5.16 -24.93
C GLY A 571 30.43 4.57 -26.24
N ALA A 572 30.55 3.26 -26.46
CA ALA A 572 30.04 2.57 -27.64
C ALA A 572 28.73 1.82 -27.35
N ILE A 573 27.82 1.80 -28.32
CA ILE A 573 26.60 0.97 -28.25
C ILE A 573 27.00 -0.48 -28.49
N VAL A 574 26.82 -1.33 -27.48
CA VAL A 574 27.16 -2.77 -27.53
C VAL A 574 25.91 -3.65 -27.60
N GLY A 575 24.72 -3.08 -27.46
CA GLY A 575 23.46 -3.80 -27.55
C GLY A 575 22.26 -2.87 -27.63
N ALA A 576 21.17 -3.37 -28.19
CA ALA A 576 19.89 -2.67 -28.27
C ALA A 576 18.73 -3.63 -28.04
N MET A 577 17.68 -3.13 -27.40
CA MET A 577 16.42 -3.84 -27.25
C MET A 577 15.26 -2.93 -27.58
N TYR A 578 14.32 -3.46 -28.35
CA TYR A 578 13.22 -2.70 -28.94
C TYR A 578 11.88 -3.23 -28.43
N SER A 579 10.93 -2.33 -28.22
CA SER A 579 9.57 -2.67 -27.82
C SER A 579 8.52 -1.78 -28.47
N GLN A 580 7.25 -2.16 -28.34
CA GLN A 580 6.11 -1.32 -28.68
C GLN A 580 4.92 -1.63 -27.75
N ARG A 581 3.91 -0.77 -27.75
CA ARG A 581 2.65 -0.98 -27.03
C ARG A 581 1.58 -1.55 -27.96
N VAL A 582 0.88 -2.61 -27.56
CA VAL A 582 -0.22 -3.23 -28.33
C VAL A 582 -1.48 -3.39 -27.46
N PRO A 583 -2.70 -3.35 -28.05
CA PRO A 583 -3.95 -3.45 -27.29
C PRO A 583 -4.14 -4.75 -26.50
N SER A 584 -3.66 -5.88 -27.01
CA SER A 584 -3.86 -7.19 -26.38
C SER A 584 -2.81 -8.20 -26.87
N ALA A 585 -2.45 -9.15 -26.01
CA ALA A 585 -1.60 -10.28 -26.35
C ALA A 585 -2.24 -11.17 -27.44
N ARG A 586 -3.58 -11.23 -27.53
CA ARG A 586 -4.31 -12.00 -28.54
C ARG A 586 -3.92 -11.63 -29.99
N LEU A 587 -3.62 -10.35 -30.24
CA LEU A 587 -3.18 -9.87 -31.55
C LEU A 587 -1.84 -10.49 -31.99
N LEU A 588 -1.01 -10.92 -31.04
CA LEU A 588 0.31 -11.50 -31.31
C LEU A 588 0.22 -12.94 -31.84
N HIS A 589 -0.89 -13.65 -31.63
CA HIS A 589 -1.08 -15.03 -32.10
C HIS A 589 -1.11 -15.16 -33.64
N THR A 590 -1.43 -14.06 -34.32
CA THR A 590 -1.50 -14.01 -35.79
C THR A 590 -0.58 -12.97 -36.41
N ALA A 591 0.23 -12.30 -35.58
CA ALA A 591 1.16 -11.27 -36.02
C ALA A 591 2.16 -11.81 -37.05
N LYS A 592 2.71 -10.91 -37.87
CA LYS A 592 3.73 -11.19 -38.87
C LYS A 592 4.89 -10.22 -38.69
N ARG A 593 6.13 -10.70 -38.74
CA ARG A 593 7.32 -9.86 -38.56
C ARG A 593 7.36 -8.67 -39.53
N ALA A 594 6.82 -8.83 -40.75
CA ALA A 594 6.81 -7.79 -41.76
C ALA A 594 5.86 -6.60 -41.44
N THR A 595 4.78 -6.83 -40.69
CA THR A 595 3.71 -5.85 -40.45
C THR A 595 3.44 -5.57 -38.97
N GLU A 596 4.15 -6.22 -38.04
CA GLU A 596 3.86 -6.11 -36.60
C GLU A 596 3.95 -4.68 -36.04
N LEU A 597 4.69 -3.77 -36.67
CA LEU A 597 4.73 -2.36 -36.25
C LEU A 597 3.38 -1.64 -36.43
N GLU A 598 2.50 -2.17 -37.28
CA GLU A 598 1.14 -1.64 -37.48
C GLU A 598 0.23 -1.91 -36.27
N LEU A 599 0.62 -2.84 -35.38
CA LEU A 599 -0.13 -3.15 -34.16
C LEU A 599 0.08 -2.10 -33.06
N HIS A 600 1.01 -1.16 -33.24
CA HIS A 600 1.35 -0.20 -32.21
C HIS A 600 0.19 0.77 -31.92
N VAL A 601 -0.20 0.83 -30.66
CA VAL A 601 -1.15 1.83 -30.13
C VAL A 601 -0.52 2.49 -28.91
N PRO A 602 -0.28 3.82 -28.91
CA PRO A 602 0.26 4.54 -27.75
C PRO A 602 -0.56 4.28 -26.49
N GLY A 603 0.10 4.05 -25.36
CA GLY A 603 -0.55 3.81 -24.06
C GLY A 603 -1.22 2.44 -23.89
N ALA A 604 -1.30 1.60 -24.94
CA ALA A 604 -1.98 0.32 -24.86
C ALA A 604 -1.39 -0.65 -23.82
N PRO A 605 -2.17 -1.54 -23.18
CA PRO A 605 -1.77 -2.21 -21.93
C PRO A 605 -0.66 -3.27 -22.05
N VAL A 606 -0.34 -3.74 -23.26
CA VAL A 606 0.64 -4.82 -23.45
C VAL A 606 1.91 -4.28 -24.08
N VAL A 607 3.06 -4.57 -23.46
CA VAL A 607 4.38 -4.29 -24.05
C VAL A 607 4.80 -5.47 -24.91
N GLN A 608 4.90 -5.29 -26.23
CA GLN A 608 5.50 -6.27 -27.13
C GLN A 608 7.01 -6.04 -27.25
N LEU A 609 7.81 -7.02 -26.83
CA LEU A 609 9.25 -7.08 -27.03
C LEU A 609 9.53 -7.49 -28.49
N LEU A 610 10.14 -6.60 -29.26
CA LEU A 610 10.37 -6.77 -30.71
C LEU A 610 11.71 -7.44 -31.04
N GLY A 611 12.70 -7.34 -30.17
CA GLY A 611 13.99 -8.00 -30.38
C GLY A 611 15.10 -7.43 -29.53
N VAL A 612 16.16 -8.22 -29.37
CA VAL A 612 17.41 -7.87 -28.69
C VAL A 612 18.57 -8.25 -29.58
N VAL A 613 19.43 -7.28 -29.88
CA VAL A 613 20.64 -7.44 -30.68
C VAL A 613 21.83 -6.98 -29.85
N VAL A 614 22.92 -7.75 -29.86
CA VAL A 614 24.11 -7.49 -29.04
C VAL A 614 25.36 -7.81 -29.83
N GLU A 615 26.40 -7.00 -29.66
CA GLU A 615 27.77 -7.34 -30.03
C GLU A 615 28.26 -8.43 -29.07
N ALA A 616 28.78 -9.56 -29.60
CA ALA A 616 29.33 -10.75 -28.91
C ALA A 616 28.98 -10.98 -27.41
N ASP A 617 28.38 -12.14 -27.11
CA ASP A 617 27.69 -12.49 -25.85
C ASP A 617 28.50 -12.22 -24.55
N SER A 618 28.23 -11.07 -23.94
CA SER A 618 28.84 -10.57 -22.69
C SER A 618 27.84 -10.49 -21.52
N GLY A 619 26.66 -11.10 -21.66
CA GLY A 619 25.56 -10.96 -20.69
C GLY A 619 24.72 -9.68 -20.89
N VAL A 620 25.10 -8.77 -21.79
CA VAL A 620 24.38 -7.53 -22.12
C VAL A 620 22.92 -7.78 -22.51
N GLY A 621 22.65 -8.83 -23.28
CA GLY A 621 21.27 -9.17 -23.67
C GLY A 621 20.37 -9.46 -22.46
N TYR A 622 20.92 -10.13 -21.43
CA TYR A 622 20.19 -10.41 -20.20
C TYR A 622 19.90 -9.13 -19.41
N LYS A 623 20.86 -8.19 -19.37
CA LYS A 623 20.69 -6.88 -18.73
C LYS A 623 19.59 -6.06 -19.41
N LEU A 624 19.66 -5.93 -20.74
CA LEU A 624 18.64 -5.23 -21.53
C LEU A 624 17.24 -5.80 -21.32
N ARG A 625 17.10 -7.14 -21.36
CA ARG A 625 15.82 -7.81 -21.10
C ARG A 625 15.32 -7.55 -19.69
N ASN A 626 16.18 -7.71 -18.68
CA ASN A 626 15.79 -7.49 -17.29
C ASN A 626 15.32 -6.04 -17.07
N HIS A 627 16.04 -5.08 -17.63
CA HIS A 627 15.70 -3.67 -17.54
C HIS A 627 14.38 -3.36 -18.25
N MET A 628 14.17 -3.84 -19.48
CA MET A 628 12.92 -3.63 -20.22
C MET A 628 11.70 -4.25 -19.50
N VAL A 629 11.86 -5.45 -18.95
CA VAL A 629 10.80 -6.12 -18.17
C VAL A 629 10.55 -5.38 -16.86
N LEU A 630 11.59 -4.88 -16.18
CA LEU A 630 11.43 -4.04 -14.99
C LEU A 630 10.68 -2.75 -15.32
N MET A 631 11.05 -2.05 -16.39
CA MET A 631 10.35 -0.85 -16.85
C MET A 631 8.87 -1.13 -17.13
N ALA A 632 8.56 -2.24 -17.78
CA ALA A 632 7.18 -2.68 -18.03
C ALA A 632 6.42 -3.00 -16.72
N ARG A 633 7.08 -3.57 -15.71
CA ARG A 633 6.48 -3.83 -14.38
C ARG A 633 6.21 -2.55 -13.58
N LEU A 634 7.03 -1.52 -13.75
CA LEU A 634 6.94 -0.25 -13.03
C LEU A 634 5.87 0.69 -13.62
N ASP A 635 5.52 0.51 -14.89
CA ASP A 635 4.54 1.32 -15.60
C ASP A 635 3.11 0.89 -15.23
N SER A 636 2.37 1.78 -14.58
CA SER A 636 0.99 1.54 -14.12
C SER A 636 -0.04 1.41 -15.25
N SER A 637 0.32 1.78 -16.48
CA SER A 637 -0.50 1.56 -17.67
C SER A 637 -0.29 0.15 -18.28
N VAL A 638 0.70 -0.60 -17.81
CA VAL A 638 1.05 -1.92 -18.34
C VAL A 638 0.43 -3.03 -17.50
N GLU A 639 -0.05 -4.06 -18.20
CA GLU A 639 -0.64 -5.24 -17.57
C GLU A 639 0.27 -6.46 -17.69
N ARG A 640 0.93 -6.59 -18.84
CA ARG A 640 1.89 -7.66 -19.13
C ARG A 640 2.87 -7.26 -20.22
N ALA A 641 3.96 -8.01 -20.34
CA ALA A 641 4.85 -7.93 -21.50
C ALA A 641 4.83 -9.25 -22.26
N CYS A 642 4.84 -9.18 -23.60
CA CYS A 642 4.85 -10.35 -24.47
C CYS A 642 5.98 -10.24 -25.48
N GLY A 643 6.43 -11.34 -26.04
CA GLY A 643 7.39 -11.34 -27.14
C GLY A 643 7.14 -12.51 -28.08
N ILE A 644 7.53 -12.37 -29.35
CA ILE A 644 7.52 -13.50 -30.29
C ILE A 644 8.97 -13.89 -30.58
N THR A 645 9.47 -14.82 -29.77
CA THR A 645 10.84 -15.31 -29.82
C THR A 645 11.01 -16.42 -30.86
N ARG A 646 12.19 -17.03 -30.89
CA ARG A 646 12.53 -18.18 -31.73
C ARG A 646 13.45 -19.13 -30.98
N CYS A 647 13.43 -20.41 -31.38
CA CYS A 647 14.48 -21.34 -30.96
C CYS A 647 15.82 -20.94 -31.60
N ARG A 648 16.90 -21.08 -30.83
CA ARG A 648 18.29 -20.73 -31.21
C ARG A 648 19.24 -21.93 -31.20
N SER A 649 18.86 -23.02 -30.54
CA SER A 649 19.67 -24.24 -30.41
C SER A 649 19.24 -25.33 -31.39
N ARG A 650 18.09 -25.16 -32.08
CA ARG A 650 17.55 -26.15 -33.03
C ARG A 650 18.48 -26.33 -34.22
N GLN A 651 18.79 -27.59 -34.53
CA GLN A 651 19.62 -27.94 -35.68
C GLN A 651 18.75 -28.20 -36.92
N PRO A 652 19.25 -27.94 -38.14
CA PRO A 652 18.48 -28.16 -39.37
C PRO A 652 18.03 -29.61 -39.60
N ASP A 653 18.74 -30.58 -39.03
CA ASP A 653 18.50 -32.03 -39.12
C ASP A 653 17.59 -32.58 -38.02
N ASP A 654 17.10 -31.73 -37.10
CA ASP A 654 16.16 -32.14 -36.07
C ASP A 654 14.82 -32.57 -36.71
N THR A 655 14.43 -33.83 -36.49
CA THR A 655 13.26 -34.45 -37.11
C THR A 655 11.99 -34.30 -36.27
N ARG A 656 12.07 -33.76 -35.06
CA ARG A 656 10.87 -33.51 -34.23
C ARG A 656 9.99 -32.48 -34.90
N ASP A 657 8.68 -32.63 -34.76
CA ASP A 657 7.77 -31.53 -35.06
C ASP A 657 8.10 -30.33 -34.16
N TYR A 658 7.82 -29.13 -34.65
CA TYR A 658 8.30 -27.92 -33.99
C TYR A 658 7.67 -27.68 -32.62
N GLN A 659 6.41 -28.09 -32.42
CA GLN A 659 5.74 -27.99 -31.12
C GLN A 659 6.41 -28.90 -30.10
N THR A 660 6.61 -30.18 -30.43
CA THR A 660 7.32 -31.13 -29.57
C THR A 660 8.74 -30.65 -29.25
N TYR A 661 9.46 -30.06 -30.22
CA TYR A 661 10.76 -29.46 -29.95
C TYR A 661 10.68 -28.36 -28.89
N VAL A 662 9.74 -27.41 -29.02
CA VAL A 662 9.56 -26.31 -28.07
C VAL A 662 9.22 -26.84 -26.68
N ASP A 663 8.26 -27.77 -26.60
CA ASP A 663 7.79 -28.34 -25.33
C ASP A 663 8.91 -29.08 -24.60
N GLU A 664 9.73 -29.87 -25.30
CA GLU A 664 10.83 -30.63 -24.71
C GLU A 664 12.06 -29.75 -24.36
N THR A 665 12.23 -28.61 -25.03
CA THR A 665 13.46 -27.80 -24.93
C THR A 665 13.26 -26.42 -24.30
N HIS A 666 12.08 -26.11 -23.76
CA HIS A 666 11.78 -24.79 -23.17
C HIS A 666 12.78 -24.29 -22.10
N LEU A 667 13.49 -25.19 -21.41
CA LEU A 667 14.54 -24.86 -20.43
C LEU A 667 15.98 -25.05 -20.94
N THR A 668 16.18 -25.51 -22.18
CA THR A 668 17.51 -25.85 -22.72
C THR A 668 17.83 -25.15 -24.04
N ASP A 669 16.84 -24.80 -24.85
CA ASP A 669 17.02 -23.94 -26.01
C ASP A 669 17.41 -22.52 -25.55
N LYS A 670 18.48 -21.97 -26.12
CA LYS A 670 19.03 -20.68 -25.68
C LYS A 670 18.06 -19.51 -25.88
N GLY A 671 17.20 -19.56 -26.90
CA GLY A 671 16.20 -18.53 -27.18
C GLY A 671 15.03 -18.59 -26.21
N LEU A 672 14.56 -19.79 -25.87
CA LEU A 672 13.47 -20.00 -24.91
C LEU A 672 13.93 -19.76 -23.46
N LEU A 673 15.10 -20.30 -23.08
CA LEU A 673 15.69 -20.12 -21.76
C LEU A 673 15.98 -18.64 -21.46
N PHE A 674 16.34 -17.85 -22.47
CA PHE A 674 16.49 -16.41 -22.33
C PHE A 674 15.22 -15.73 -21.80
N HIS A 675 14.04 -16.27 -22.04
CA HIS A 675 12.80 -15.72 -21.49
C HIS A 675 12.36 -16.47 -20.22
N ALA A 676 12.36 -17.81 -20.25
CA ALA A 676 11.90 -18.65 -19.15
C ALA A 676 12.72 -18.47 -17.86
N ALA A 677 14.02 -18.20 -17.95
CA ALA A 677 14.90 -18.03 -16.79
C ALA A 677 14.54 -16.85 -15.88
N VAL A 678 13.69 -15.94 -16.35
CA VAL A 678 13.20 -14.77 -15.59
C VAL A 678 11.66 -14.74 -15.52
N GLY A 679 11.04 -15.93 -15.59
CA GLY A 679 9.62 -16.10 -15.29
C GLY A 679 8.67 -15.90 -16.48
N ALA A 680 9.17 -15.83 -17.72
CA ALA A 680 8.26 -15.83 -18.87
C ALA A 680 7.62 -17.21 -19.07
N ALA A 681 6.31 -17.25 -19.21
CA ALA A 681 5.60 -18.43 -19.69
C ALA A 681 5.87 -18.62 -21.19
N ILE A 682 6.17 -19.85 -21.60
CA ILE A 682 6.27 -20.22 -23.01
C ILE A 682 4.86 -20.57 -23.50
N GLY A 683 4.37 -19.76 -24.43
CA GLY A 683 3.03 -19.87 -25.00
C GLY A 683 3.02 -20.60 -26.35
N PRO A 684 1.92 -20.47 -27.11
CA PRO A 684 1.74 -21.19 -28.37
C PRO A 684 2.67 -20.72 -29.48
N LEU A 685 2.79 -21.56 -30.51
CA LEU A 685 3.44 -21.21 -31.76
C LEU A 685 2.66 -20.15 -32.53
N VAL A 686 3.38 -19.21 -33.14
CA VAL A 686 2.83 -18.18 -34.03
C VAL A 686 3.19 -18.57 -35.48
N PRO A 687 2.26 -19.13 -36.26
CA PRO A 687 2.55 -19.62 -37.60
C PRO A 687 2.90 -18.49 -38.58
N ASP A 688 3.83 -18.77 -39.50
CA ASP A 688 4.30 -17.85 -40.54
C ASP A 688 4.72 -16.47 -40.02
N TYR A 689 5.21 -16.38 -38.78
CA TYR A 689 5.67 -15.10 -38.22
C TYR A 689 6.94 -14.60 -38.91
N ARG A 690 7.90 -15.50 -39.19
CA ARG A 690 9.15 -15.21 -39.93
C ARG A 690 9.35 -16.21 -41.09
N PRO A 691 8.64 -16.09 -42.22
CA PRO A 691 8.67 -17.12 -43.29
C PRO A 691 10.06 -17.46 -43.86
N ALA A 692 11.03 -16.56 -43.71
CA ALA A 692 12.42 -16.78 -44.12
C ALA A 692 13.23 -17.66 -43.14
N ASP A 693 12.82 -17.79 -41.87
CA ASP A 693 13.50 -18.60 -40.86
C ASP A 693 13.23 -20.10 -41.07
N LYS A 694 13.98 -20.71 -41.99
CA LYS A 694 13.78 -22.11 -42.37
C LYS A 694 14.13 -23.10 -41.25
N ILE A 695 15.04 -22.74 -40.34
CA ILE A 695 15.43 -23.59 -39.20
C ILE A 695 14.25 -23.82 -38.25
N ASN A 696 13.39 -22.82 -38.08
CA ASN A 696 12.21 -22.87 -37.22
C ASN A 696 10.90 -22.99 -38.03
N PHE A 697 10.99 -23.41 -39.29
CA PHE A 697 9.85 -23.55 -40.21
C PHE A 697 8.95 -22.31 -40.31
N GLY A 698 9.52 -21.12 -40.11
CA GLY A 698 8.83 -19.84 -40.13
C GLY A 698 7.97 -19.51 -38.91
N TYR A 699 7.92 -20.38 -37.90
CA TYR A 699 7.17 -20.13 -36.66
C TYR A 699 7.89 -19.15 -35.74
N GLY A 700 7.10 -18.34 -35.04
CA GLY A 700 7.49 -17.70 -33.80
C GLY A 700 7.04 -18.53 -32.59
N VAL A 701 7.60 -18.25 -31.41
CA VAL A 701 7.11 -18.79 -30.14
C VAL A 701 6.68 -17.62 -29.28
N LEU A 702 5.41 -17.57 -28.87
CA LEU A 702 4.91 -16.52 -27.99
C LEU A 702 5.50 -16.74 -26.59
N VAL A 703 5.98 -15.68 -25.96
CA VAL A 703 6.39 -15.67 -24.54
C VAL A 703 5.65 -14.56 -23.82
N THR A 704 5.24 -14.81 -22.60
CA THR A 704 4.47 -13.86 -21.80
C THR A 704 5.07 -13.71 -20.40
N TYR A 705 5.27 -12.46 -20.00
CA TYR A 705 5.63 -12.04 -18.67
C TYR A 705 4.38 -11.50 -17.99
N GLU A 706 3.82 -12.29 -17.09
CA GLU A 706 2.69 -11.85 -16.29
C GLU A 706 3.16 -11.00 -15.12
N PHE A 707 2.57 -9.82 -14.98
CA PHE A 707 2.85 -8.93 -13.86
C PHE A 707 1.74 -8.96 -12.81
N ARG A 708 0.64 -9.65 -13.10
CA ARG A 708 -0.57 -9.74 -12.28
C ARG A 708 -1.03 -11.20 -12.20
N GLU A 709 -1.49 -11.66 -11.03
CA GLU A 709 -2.04 -13.01 -10.86
C GLU A 709 -3.34 -13.20 -11.67
N ASP A 710 -4.15 -12.15 -11.84
CA ASP A 710 -5.45 -12.22 -12.55
C ASP A 710 -5.32 -12.14 -14.09
N ALA A 711 -4.17 -11.75 -14.61
CA ALA A 711 -3.98 -11.60 -16.05
C ALA A 711 -3.96 -12.94 -16.79
N ALA A 712 -3.53 -14.02 -16.11
CA ALA A 712 -3.55 -15.38 -16.65
C ALA A 712 -4.98 -15.94 -16.85
N GLU A 713 -5.98 -15.43 -16.12
CA GLU A 713 -7.38 -15.86 -16.23
C GLU A 713 -8.15 -15.11 -17.32
N SER A 714 -7.66 -13.97 -17.81
CA SER A 714 -8.38 -13.17 -18.84
C SER A 714 -8.36 -13.73 -20.27
N ASP A 715 -7.55 -14.76 -20.55
CA ASP A 715 -7.45 -15.40 -21.87
C ASP A 715 -8.08 -16.80 -21.93
N ALA A 716 -8.59 -17.31 -20.80
CA ALA A 716 -9.43 -18.50 -20.74
C ALA A 716 -10.77 -18.12 -20.09
N ASP A 717 -11.85 -18.21 -20.86
CA ASP A 717 -13.25 -18.07 -20.43
C ASP A 717 -13.80 -16.63 -20.28
N GLU A 718 -14.09 -15.99 -21.43
CA GLU A 718 -15.27 -15.12 -21.56
C GLU A 718 -16.54 -15.98 -21.81
N GLU A 719 -16.74 -16.99 -20.99
CA GLU A 719 -18.08 -17.50 -20.68
C GLU A 719 -18.37 -17.09 -19.24
N SER A 720 -19.35 -16.21 -19.07
CA SER A 720 -20.00 -15.84 -17.82
C SER A 720 -19.99 -16.99 -16.79
N ASN A 721 -19.06 -16.95 -15.84
CA ASN A 721 -19.12 -17.72 -14.60
C ASN A 721 -19.30 -16.76 -13.42
N CYS A 722 -20.44 -16.08 -13.39
CA CYS A 722 -21.05 -15.80 -12.10
C CYS A 722 -21.51 -17.17 -11.57
N THR A 723 -20.65 -17.86 -10.81
CA THR A 723 -21.06 -19.10 -10.15
C THR A 723 -22.22 -18.76 -9.23
N MET A 724 -23.44 -19.07 -9.68
CA MET A 724 -24.61 -19.08 -8.82
C MET A 724 -24.30 -20.02 -7.66
N VAL A 725 -24.10 -19.47 -6.47
CA VAL A 725 -23.73 -20.29 -5.31
C VAL A 725 -24.96 -21.11 -4.90
N GLU A 726 -24.86 -22.44 -4.98
CA GLU A 726 -26.01 -23.34 -4.83
C GLU A 726 -26.22 -23.83 -3.38
N THR A 727 -25.17 -23.81 -2.54
CA THR A 727 -25.25 -24.33 -1.16
C THR A 727 -24.42 -23.52 -0.14
N GLU A 728 -24.80 -23.59 1.14
CA GLU A 728 -24.02 -23.01 2.26
C GLU A 728 -22.57 -23.50 2.26
N ALA A 729 -22.36 -24.80 1.99
CA ALA A 729 -21.04 -25.41 1.93
C ALA A 729 -20.16 -24.80 0.83
N SER A 730 -20.74 -24.44 -0.32
CA SER A 730 -20.01 -23.75 -1.39
C SER A 730 -19.63 -22.31 -1.03
N CYS A 731 -20.46 -21.58 -0.29
CA CYS A 731 -20.10 -20.24 0.20
C CYS A 731 -18.96 -20.30 1.23
N ILE A 732 -19.02 -21.25 2.17
CA ILE A 732 -17.94 -21.44 3.15
C ILE A 732 -16.64 -21.82 2.43
N LYS A 733 -16.72 -22.70 1.42
CA LYS A 733 -15.57 -23.06 0.59
C LYS A 733 -15.02 -21.85 -0.18
N LEU A 734 -15.87 -21.01 -0.76
CA LEU A 734 -15.45 -19.78 -1.44
C LEU A 734 -14.68 -18.83 -0.52
N VAL A 735 -15.13 -18.69 0.74
CA VAL A 735 -14.41 -17.90 1.75
C VAL A 735 -13.05 -18.53 2.06
N CYS A 736 -12.99 -19.85 2.27
CA CYS A 736 -11.73 -20.58 2.49
C CYS A 736 -10.76 -20.43 1.30
N ASP A 737 -11.22 -20.62 0.07
CA ASP A 737 -10.41 -20.52 -1.14
C ASP A 737 -9.89 -19.08 -1.33
N THR A 738 -10.71 -18.08 -0.99
CA THR A 738 -10.29 -16.68 -1.02
C THR A 738 -9.24 -16.39 0.06
N LEU A 739 -9.39 -16.94 1.26
CA LEU A 739 -8.39 -16.85 2.33
C LEU A 739 -7.05 -17.49 1.93
N ASP A 740 -7.09 -18.65 1.26
CA ASP A 740 -5.88 -19.29 0.73
C ASP A 740 -5.19 -18.42 -0.32
N SER A 741 -5.95 -17.69 -1.16
CA SER A 741 -5.41 -16.74 -2.15
C SER A 741 -4.77 -15.48 -1.55
N LEU A 742 -5.03 -15.19 -0.27
CA LEU A 742 -4.47 -14.03 0.44
C LEU A 742 -3.15 -14.34 1.15
N ARG A 743 -2.77 -15.61 1.26
CA ARG A 743 -1.54 -16.01 1.94
C ARG A 743 -0.32 -15.43 1.22
N TYR A 744 0.47 -14.62 1.92
CA TYR A 744 1.72 -14.07 1.40
C TYR A 744 2.80 -15.16 1.29
N ALA A 745 3.63 -15.09 0.25
CA ALA A 745 4.81 -15.93 0.08
C ALA A 745 5.71 -15.85 1.33
N GLY A 746 5.71 -16.92 2.14
CA GLY A 746 6.43 -16.99 3.42
C GLY A 746 5.77 -17.85 4.50
N GLN A 747 4.47 -18.18 4.37
CA GLN A 747 3.82 -19.16 5.24
C GLN A 747 3.66 -20.49 4.50
N ALA A 748 4.30 -21.55 4.99
CA ALA A 748 4.26 -22.96 4.54
C ALA A 748 3.54 -23.24 3.21
N GLU A 749 4.32 -23.58 2.17
CA GLU A 749 3.83 -24.04 0.87
C GLU A 749 3.02 -25.33 1.02
N GLY A 750 1.72 -25.26 0.71
CA GLY A 750 0.80 -26.40 0.68
C GLY A 750 -0.67 -25.99 0.87
N PRO A 751 -1.64 -26.79 0.36
CA PRO A 751 -3.07 -26.58 0.62
C PRO A 751 -3.34 -26.59 2.12
N VAL A 752 -4.12 -25.63 2.62
CA VAL A 752 -4.53 -25.61 4.03
C VAL A 752 -5.67 -26.60 4.21
N ASP A 753 -5.52 -27.53 5.15
CA ASP A 753 -6.64 -28.38 5.55
C ASP A 753 -7.65 -27.56 6.38
N TRP A 754 -8.77 -27.20 5.75
CA TRP A 754 -9.86 -26.47 6.36
C TRP A 754 -10.83 -27.42 7.09
N ASP A 755 -10.36 -27.98 8.21
CA ASP A 755 -11.22 -28.73 9.11
C ASP A 755 -12.28 -27.84 9.81
N THR A 756 -13.23 -28.46 10.50
CA THR A 756 -14.33 -27.76 11.19
C THR A 756 -13.82 -26.77 12.24
N GLY A 757 -12.72 -27.09 12.93
CA GLY A 757 -12.15 -26.22 13.96
C GLY A 757 -11.53 -24.95 13.36
N ARG A 758 -10.78 -25.11 12.27
CA ARG A 758 -10.13 -24.02 11.55
C ARG A 758 -11.13 -23.10 10.85
N LYS A 759 -12.21 -23.65 10.30
CA LYS A 759 -13.32 -22.87 9.70
C LYS A 759 -14.09 -22.02 10.72
N GLN A 760 -14.01 -22.35 12.00
CA GLN A 760 -14.64 -21.62 13.11
C GLN A 760 -13.66 -20.72 13.86
N GLN A 761 -12.37 -20.83 13.54
CA GLN A 761 -11.33 -19.97 14.10
C GLN A 761 -11.49 -18.54 13.59
N GLY A 762 -11.33 -17.57 14.50
CA GLY A 762 -11.46 -16.16 14.13
C GLY A 762 -10.41 -15.74 13.10
N PHE A 763 -10.76 -14.86 12.15
CA PHE A 763 -9.82 -14.42 11.10
C PHE A 763 -8.49 -13.88 11.67
N MET A 764 -8.55 -13.11 12.77
CA MET A 764 -7.35 -12.59 13.44
C MET A 764 -6.48 -13.69 14.06
N GLN A 765 -7.09 -14.78 14.54
CA GLN A 765 -6.37 -15.94 15.08
C GLN A 765 -5.76 -16.80 13.97
N LEU A 766 -6.30 -16.72 12.75
CA LEU A 766 -5.70 -17.29 11.53
C LEU A 766 -4.54 -16.44 11.01
N GLY A 767 -4.19 -15.35 11.69
CA GLY A 767 -3.08 -14.47 11.34
C GLY A 767 -3.43 -13.44 10.26
N LEU A 768 -4.71 -13.27 9.92
CA LEU A 768 -5.13 -12.17 9.05
C LEU A 768 -5.00 -10.85 9.80
N ASP A 769 -4.36 -9.89 9.15
CA ASP A 769 -4.40 -8.52 9.62
C ASP A 769 -5.57 -7.75 9.00
N SER A 770 -5.68 -6.48 9.39
CA SER A 770 -6.72 -5.58 8.92
C SER A 770 -6.72 -5.31 7.40
N LEU A 771 -5.57 -5.39 6.73
CA LEU A 771 -5.45 -5.22 5.29
C LEU A 771 -5.88 -6.49 4.57
N ASP A 772 -5.53 -7.65 5.13
CA ASP A 772 -5.96 -8.96 4.62
C ASP A 772 -7.48 -9.10 4.67
N VAL A 773 -8.10 -8.55 5.70
CA VAL A 773 -9.56 -8.47 5.83
C VAL A 773 -10.20 -7.57 4.77
N VAL A 774 -9.58 -6.42 4.46
CA VAL A 774 -10.06 -5.54 3.38
C VAL A 774 -9.93 -6.23 2.01
N GLN A 775 -8.80 -6.91 1.77
CA GLN A 775 -8.58 -7.67 0.54
C GLN A 775 -9.49 -8.89 0.44
N LEU A 776 -9.80 -9.57 1.55
CA LEU A 776 -10.77 -10.66 1.62
C LEU A 776 -12.15 -10.21 1.16
N VAL A 777 -12.64 -9.10 1.72
CA VAL A 777 -13.95 -8.56 1.35
C VAL A 777 -13.97 -8.07 -0.09
N ALA A 778 -12.91 -7.39 -0.55
CA ALA A 778 -12.80 -6.94 -1.94
C ALA A 778 -12.84 -8.11 -2.93
N LYS A 779 -12.01 -9.14 -2.70
CA LYS A 779 -11.99 -10.36 -3.54
C LYS A 779 -13.28 -11.17 -3.47
N LEU A 780 -13.97 -11.17 -2.32
CA LEU A 780 -15.29 -11.82 -2.21
C LEU A 780 -16.35 -11.05 -3.01
N ASN A 781 -16.38 -9.72 -2.95
CA ASN A 781 -17.30 -8.87 -3.71
C ASN A 781 -17.14 -9.00 -5.23
N GLU A 782 -15.95 -9.36 -5.71
CA GLU A 782 -15.72 -9.69 -7.12
C GLU A 782 -16.34 -11.03 -7.55
N LYS A 783 -16.60 -11.93 -6.60
CA LYS A 783 -16.97 -13.34 -6.85
C LYS A 783 -18.42 -13.68 -6.50
N ILE A 784 -19.16 -12.77 -5.87
CA ILE A 784 -20.53 -12.99 -5.39
C ILE A 784 -21.47 -11.88 -5.87
N PRO A 785 -22.78 -12.16 -6.04
CA PRO A 785 -23.74 -11.18 -6.56
C PRO A 785 -24.24 -10.16 -5.53
N ILE A 786 -23.70 -10.18 -4.29
CA ILE A 786 -24.03 -9.25 -3.19
C ILE A 786 -22.82 -8.35 -2.89
N VAL A 787 -23.07 -7.17 -2.34
CA VAL A 787 -22.00 -6.28 -1.86
C VAL A 787 -21.84 -6.45 -0.35
N LEU A 788 -20.70 -6.99 0.07
CA LEU A 788 -20.30 -7.08 1.47
C LEU A 788 -19.62 -5.80 1.93
N SER A 789 -20.03 -5.29 3.08
CA SER A 789 -19.29 -4.23 3.80
C SER A 789 -18.01 -4.77 4.43
N HIS A 790 -16.96 -3.95 4.51
CA HIS A 790 -15.73 -4.28 5.25
C HIS A 790 -15.97 -4.49 6.76
N THR A 791 -17.13 -4.11 7.29
CA THR A 791 -17.50 -4.36 8.69
C THR A 791 -18.05 -5.78 8.92
N VAL A 792 -18.50 -6.47 7.86
CA VAL A 792 -19.19 -7.77 7.95
C VAL A 792 -18.33 -8.84 8.61
N VAL A 793 -17.03 -8.78 8.41
CA VAL A 793 -16.01 -9.69 8.98
C VAL A 793 -15.86 -9.55 10.49
N PHE A 794 -16.34 -8.46 11.10
CA PHE A 794 -16.39 -8.31 12.56
C PHE A 794 -17.69 -8.87 13.14
N GLU A 795 -18.77 -8.83 12.36
CA GLU A 795 -20.06 -9.44 12.71
C GLU A 795 -20.12 -10.95 12.41
N LYS A 796 -19.25 -11.41 11.51
CA LYS A 796 -19.09 -12.79 11.06
C LYS A 796 -17.60 -13.16 11.12
N PRO A 797 -17.03 -13.32 12.33
CA PRO A 797 -15.58 -13.35 12.56
C PRO A 797 -14.81 -14.58 12.04
N ASN A 798 -15.45 -15.52 11.34
CA ASN A 798 -14.80 -16.73 10.83
C ASN A 798 -15.40 -17.18 9.48
N ALA A 799 -14.69 -18.09 8.80
CA ALA A 799 -15.04 -18.55 7.46
C ALA A 799 -16.43 -19.21 7.39
N SER A 800 -16.82 -19.94 8.45
CA SER A 800 -18.13 -20.59 8.52
C SER A 800 -19.28 -19.59 8.61
N GLU A 801 -19.15 -18.58 9.46
CA GLU A 801 -20.17 -17.56 9.68
C GLU A 801 -20.30 -16.61 8.50
N LEU A 802 -19.17 -16.21 7.90
CA LEU A 802 -19.17 -15.36 6.72
C LEU A 802 -19.74 -16.10 5.51
N GLY A 803 -19.37 -17.37 5.30
CA GLY A 803 -19.94 -18.20 4.24
C GLY A 803 -21.45 -18.41 4.41
N ARG A 804 -21.92 -18.65 5.64
CA ARG A 804 -23.36 -18.72 5.95
C ARG A 804 -24.10 -17.43 5.64
N PHE A 805 -23.51 -16.30 6.01
CA PHE A 805 -24.08 -14.99 5.72
C PHE A 805 -24.21 -14.75 4.23
N ILE A 806 -23.15 -15.01 3.46
CA ILE A 806 -23.16 -14.88 2.00
C ILE A 806 -24.24 -15.76 1.38
N PHE A 807 -24.37 -17.01 1.83
CA PHE A 807 -25.40 -17.93 1.36
C PHE A 807 -26.82 -17.38 1.57
N HIS A 808 -27.10 -16.89 2.77
CA HIS A 808 -28.43 -16.37 3.12
C HIS A 808 -28.78 -15.11 2.32
N GLU A 809 -27.83 -14.20 2.13
CA GLU A 809 -28.05 -12.98 1.35
C GLU A 809 -28.19 -13.28 -0.16
N CYS A 810 -27.47 -14.27 -0.69
CA CYS A 810 -27.66 -14.73 -2.06
C CYS A 810 -29.01 -15.44 -2.27
N GLU A 811 -29.53 -16.17 -1.28
CA GLU A 811 -30.85 -16.81 -1.36
C GLU A 811 -31.99 -15.77 -1.37
N LYS A 812 -31.88 -14.70 -0.57
CA LYS A 812 -32.83 -13.58 -0.60
C LYS A 812 -32.92 -12.91 -1.96
N LEU A 813 -31.78 -12.71 -2.62
CA LEU A 813 -31.74 -12.19 -4.00
C LEU A 813 -32.47 -13.09 -5.01
N LYS A 814 -32.44 -14.42 -4.83
CA LYS A 814 -33.08 -15.38 -5.75
C LYS A 814 -34.60 -15.44 -5.59
N THR A 815 -35.12 -15.22 -4.39
CA THR A 815 -36.57 -15.31 -4.11
C THR A 815 -37.34 -14.04 -4.49
N GLY A 816 -36.65 -12.97 -4.93
CA GLY A 816 -37.28 -11.73 -5.37
C GLY A 816 -37.87 -10.89 -4.24
N GLU A 817 -37.47 -11.15 -2.99
CA GLU A 817 -37.73 -10.25 -1.89
C GLU A 817 -36.76 -9.08 -2.03
N GLU A 818 -37.27 -7.85 -2.22
CA GLU A 818 -36.46 -6.64 -2.20
C GLU A 818 -35.55 -6.66 -0.97
N SER A 819 -34.29 -6.24 -1.13
CA SER A 819 -33.35 -6.02 -0.03
C SER A 819 -33.85 -4.89 0.87
N GLY A 820 -34.85 -5.20 1.69
CA GLY A 820 -35.37 -4.38 2.75
C GLY A 820 -34.57 -4.68 4.01
N ALA A 821 -33.83 -3.69 4.47
CA ALA A 821 -33.46 -3.58 5.88
C ALA A 821 -34.69 -3.87 6.76
N ALA A 822 -34.46 -4.70 7.78
CA ALA A 822 -35.46 -5.21 8.70
C ALA A 822 -36.41 -4.11 9.22
N ASP A 823 -37.66 -4.15 8.79
CA ASP A 823 -38.80 -3.69 9.59
C ASP A 823 -39.53 -4.94 10.11
N GLY A 824 -39.84 -4.91 11.40
CA GLY A 824 -40.29 -6.06 12.18
C GLY A 824 -41.72 -6.52 11.87
N PRO A 825 -42.14 -7.64 12.48
CA PRO A 825 -43.55 -8.00 12.50
C PRO A 825 -44.27 -7.20 13.61
N ASP A 826 -45.32 -6.48 13.21
CA ASP A 826 -46.31 -5.89 14.12
C ASP A 826 -46.99 -6.99 14.96
N ASP A 827 -47.02 -6.72 16.28
CA ASP A 827 -47.95 -7.13 17.33
C ASP A 827 -48.56 -8.54 17.31
N ASP A 828 -48.12 -9.40 18.23
CA ASP A 828 -48.78 -9.54 19.53
C ASP A 828 -47.95 -10.45 20.47
N LEU A 829 -48.09 -10.25 21.78
CA LEU A 829 -47.41 -10.90 22.92
C LEU A 829 -46.08 -10.26 23.35
N GLY A 830 -46.23 -9.25 24.21
CA GLY A 830 -45.12 -8.59 24.88
C GLY A 830 -44.33 -9.48 25.84
N ILE A 831 -43.11 -9.04 26.13
CA ILE A 831 -42.45 -8.92 27.44
C ILE A 831 -41.11 -8.19 27.21
N GLU A 832 -40.72 -7.43 28.22
CA GLU A 832 -39.72 -6.37 28.31
C GLU A 832 -38.25 -6.75 28.03
N ALA A 833 -37.45 -5.71 27.75
CA ALA A 833 -36.00 -5.73 27.63
C ALA A 833 -35.29 -5.74 29.01
N ASP A 834 -34.11 -6.39 29.11
CA ASP A 834 -32.81 -5.80 29.51
C ASP A 834 -31.66 -6.86 29.50
N PRO A 835 -30.36 -6.47 29.57
CA PRO A 835 -29.21 -7.20 29.01
C PRO A 835 -28.22 -7.68 30.09
N ALA A 836 -27.34 -8.63 29.75
CA ALA A 836 -25.96 -8.82 30.26
C ALA A 836 -25.46 -10.16 29.71
N VAL A 837 -24.25 -10.32 29.16
CA VAL A 837 -22.95 -10.43 29.85
C VAL A 837 -21.89 -10.53 28.73
N PHE A 838 -20.95 -9.59 28.53
CA PHE A 838 -19.62 -9.41 29.17
C PHE A 838 -18.69 -10.62 29.22
N GLY A 839 -17.46 -10.42 28.71
CA GLY A 839 -16.45 -11.44 28.50
C GLY A 839 -15.85 -12.08 29.75
N GLY A 840 -15.44 -13.34 29.55
CA GLY A 840 -14.59 -14.15 30.41
C GLY A 840 -14.47 -15.53 29.74
N GLU A 841 -13.25 -16.02 29.52
CA GLU A 841 -13.01 -17.32 28.89
C GLU A 841 -13.84 -18.43 29.56
N VAL A 842 -14.68 -19.09 28.76
CA VAL A 842 -15.46 -20.23 29.21
C VAL A 842 -14.59 -21.48 29.07
N VAL A 843 -14.17 -22.06 30.20
CA VAL A 843 -13.80 -23.48 30.23
C VAL A 843 -15.10 -24.26 30.04
N GLN A 844 -15.39 -24.68 28.82
CA GLN A 844 -16.52 -25.58 28.55
C GLN A 844 -16.20 -26.97 29.10
N ILE A 845 -16.86 -27.35 30.19
CA ILE A 845 -17.04 -28.76 30.49
C ILE A 845 -18.17 -29.25 29.56
N PRO A 846 -17.96 -30.31 28.76
CA PRO A 846 -18.99 -30.78 27.82
C PRO A 846 -20.28 -31.11 28.55
N ALA A 847 -21.41 -30.55 28.10
CA ALA A 847 -22.75 -30.75 28.68
C ALA A 847 -23.08 -32.23 28.99
N LYS A 848 -22.53 -33.15 28.18
CA LYS A 848 -22.65 -34.59 28.37
C LYS A 848 -22.23 -35.07 29.77
N SER A 849 -21.16 -34.54 30.36
CA SER A 849 -20.71 -35.02 31.68
C SER A 849 -21.51 -34.47 32.85
N PHE A 850 -22.28 -33.40 32.66
CA PHE A 850 -23.12 -32.81 33.71
C PHE A 850 -24.53 -33.41 33.72
N ASP A 851 -25.09 -33.68 32.54
CA ASP A 851 -26.36 -34.40 32.42
C ASP A 851 -26.23 -35.85 32.92
N ASP A 852 -25.10 -36.51 32.65
CA ASP A 852 -24.78 -37.83 33.19
C ASP A 852 -24.61 -37.80 34.73
N PHE A 853 -24.05 -36.71 35.28
CA PHE A 853 -23.95 -36.50 36.73
C PHE A 853 -25.35 -36.36 37.37
N LEU A 854 -26.24 -35.56 36.76
CA LEU A 854 -27.61 -35.39 37.25
C LEU A 854 -28.44 -36.68 37.15
N ALA A 855 -28.18 -37.50 36.13
CA ALA A 855 -28.83 -38.80 35.94
C ALA A 855 -28.38 -39.85 36.99
N GLY A 856 -27.18 -39.71 37.55
CA GLY A 856 -26.61 -40.62 38.56
C GLY A 856 -27.03 -40.35 40.00
N LEU A 857 -27.72 -39.24 40.28
CA LEU A 857 -28.10 -38.85 41.64
C LEU A 857 -29.30 -39.67 42.16
N LYS A 858 -29.16 -40.24 43.37
CA LYS A 858 -30.24 -41.01 43.98
C LYS A 858 -31.40 -40.11 44.38
N ARG A 859 -32.61 -40.62 44.18
CA ARG A 859 -33.86 -39.93 44.54
C ARG A 859 -34.60 -40.71 45.61
N ASP A 860 -35.23 -39.99 46.53
CA ASP A 860 -36.11 -40.57 47.53
C ASP A 860 -37.46 -40.99 46.92
N ALA A 861 -38.30 -41.64 47.73
CA ALA A 861 -39.60 -42.14 47.28
C ALA A 861 -40.60 -41.05 46.84
N ALA A 862 -40.29 -39.77 47.07
CA ALA A 862 -41.06 -38.61 46.61
C ALA A 862 -40.46 -37.96 45.35
N GLY A 863 -39.36 -38.49 44.81
CA GLY A 863 -38.70 -38.02 43.60
C GLY A 863 -37.68 -36.91 43.80
N ASN A 864 -37.40 -36.53 45.05
CA ASN A 864 -36.42 -35.51 45.39
C ASN A 864 -35.01 -36.10 45.44
N VAL A 865 -34.03 -35.34 44.96
CA VAL A 865 -32.62 -35.75 44.97
C VAL A 865 -32.08 -35.75 46.39
N ASP A 866 -31.41 -36.85 46.81
CA ASP A 866 -30.78 -36.94 48.11
C ASP A 866 -29.66 -35.88 48.23
N ILE A 867 -29.82 -34.97 49.19
CA ILE A 867 -29.00 -33.77 49.33
C ILE A 867 -27.56 -34.11 49.77
N GLU A 868 -27.32 -35.28 50.36
CA GLU A 868 -25.96 -35.70 50.70
C GLU A 868 -25.13 -36.10 49.47
N ASP A 869 -25.76 -36.53 48.37
CA ASP A 869 -25.04 -36.84 47.11
C ASP A 869 -24.65 -35.57 46.33
N LEU A 870 -25.35 -34.46 46.53
CA LEU A 870 -25.04 -33.15 45.92
C LEU A 870 -23.80 -32.46 46.51
N LYS A 871 -23.24 -33.00 47.60
CA LYS A 871 -22.04 -32.47 48.26
C LYS A 871 -20.74 -33.09 47.72
N ARG A 872 -20.79 -34.05 46.80
CA ARG A 872 -19.60 -34.72 46.24
C ARG A 872 -19.25 -34.20 44.84
N PRO A 873 -17.97 -33.94 44.53
CA PRO A 873 -17.57 -33.51 43.18
C PRO A 873 -17.74 -34.66 42.15
N PRO A 874 -18.00 -34.33 40.87
CA PRO A 874 -18.24 -35.33 39.81
C PRO A 874 -16.99 -36.19 39.56
N HIS A 875 -17.13 -37.52 39.68
CA HIS A 875 -16.04 -38.47 39.47
C HIS A 875 -15.74 -38.66 37.96
N GLY A 876 -14.51 -38.33 37.54
CA GLY A 876 -13.85 -38.92 36.38
C GLY A 876 -12.93 -40.06 36.83
N ASP A 877 -12.97 -41.16 36.10
CA ASP A 877 -12.37 -42.47 36.39
C ASP A 877 -10.85 -42.40 36.67
N ARG A 878 -10.40 -43.08 37.73
CA ARG A 878 -8.96 -43.31 38.01
C ARG A 878 -8.59 -44.67 37.42
N SER A 879 -8.12 -44.71 36.17
CA SER A 879 -7.35 -45.84 35.66
C SER A 879 -6.12 -45.39 34.89
N GLU A 880 -5.05 -46.13 35.11
CA GLU A 880 -3.66 -45.88 34.72
C GLU A 880 -3.47 -45.91 33.20
N GLU A 881 -2.90 -44.84 32.63
CA GLU A 881 -1.84 -44.80 31.59
C GLU A 881 -1.90 -43.50 30.75
N GLY A 882 -1.01 -42.56 31.09
CA GLY A 882 -0.22 -41.80 30.10
C GLY A 882 -0.90 -40.78 29.17
N LEU A 883 -1.38 -39.64 29.70
CA LEU A 883 -1.41 -38.38 28.94
C LEU A 883 -0.32 -37.45 29.46
N LYS A 884 0.84 -37.48 28.79
CA LYS A 884 1.93 -36.51 28.96
C LYS A 884 1.47 -35.13 28.51
N TRP A 885 1.40 -34.19 29.44
CA TRP A 885 1.44 -32.76 29.11
C TRP A 885 2.82 -32.40 28.55
N SER A 886 2.87 -31.87 27.34
CA SER A 886 4.06 -31.24 26.77
C SER A 886 4.15 -29.78 27.25
N PRO A 887 5.29 -29.34 27.80
CA PRO A 887 5.49 -27.97 28.25
C PRO A 887 6.12 -27.12 27.14
N THR A 888 5.34 -26.26 26.48
CA THR A 888 5.87 -25.25 25.53
C THR A 888 5.22 -23.87 25.64
N LEU A 889 4.56 -23.55 26.74
CA LEU A 889 4.20 -22.18 27.10
C LEU A 889 4.93 -21.82 28.40
N GLY A 890 5.95 -20.96 28.28
CA GLY A 890 6.69 -20.43 29.40
C GLY A 890 5.77 -19.63 30.32
N TYR A 891 5.62 -20.11 31.55
CA TYR A 891 4.97 -19.41 32.64
C TYR A 891 5.90 -18.38 33.26
N HIS A 892 5.39 -17.16 33.50
CA HIS A 892 5.79 -16.36 34.65
C HIS A 892 5.00 -16.85 35.87
N LYS A 893 5.72 -17.41 36.85
CA LYS A 893 5.23 -17.62 38.22
C LYS A 893 5.13 -16.27 38.90
N ASP A 894 3.93 -15.91 39.35
CA ASP A 894 3.62 -15.16 40.59
C ASP A 894 2.22 -14.54 40.47
N THR A 895 1.16 -15.32 40.72
CA THR A 895 -0.14 -14.83 41.24
C THR A 895 -0.97 -15.99 41.82
N ASP A 896 -1.08 -15.95 43.15
CA ASP A 896 -1.92 -16.65 44.15
C ASP A 896 -2.97 -17.70 43.74
N GLU A 897 -2.78 -18.94 44.22
CA GLU A 897 -3.80 -20.01 44.29
C GLU A 897 -5.04 -19.61 45.11
N GLU A 898 -4.91 -18.70 46.09
CA GLU A 898 -6.03 -18.19 46.91
C GLU A 898 -7.05 -17.36 46.09
N TYR A 899 -6.61 -16.69 45.02
CA TYR A 899 -7.50 -15.90 44.16
C TYR A 899 -8.50 -16.78 43.39
N TRP A 900 -8.04 -17.96 42.98
CA TRP A 900 -8.84 -18.90 42.19
C TRP A 900 -9.78 -19.74 43.07
N GLU A 901 -9.35 -20.15 44.27
CA GLU A 901 -10.25 -20.80 45.24
C GLU A 901 -11.39 -19.87 45.69
N GLY A 902 -11.10 -18.58 45.93
CA GLY A 902 -12.11 -17.59 46.29
C GLY A 902 -13.16 -17.34 45.19
N LYS A 903 -12.74 -17.31 43.91
CA LYS A 903 -13.66 -17.20 42.77
C LYS A 903 -14.46 -18.49 42.54
N ALA A 904 -13.86 -19.66 42.71
CA ALA A 904 -14.55 -20.94 42.58
C ALA A 904 -15.65 -21.10 43.65
N LEU A 905 -15.35 -20.78 44.91
CA LEU A 905 -16.32 -20.80 46.01
C LEU A 905 -17.45 -19.78 45.80
N SER A 906 -17.13 -18.59 45.27
CA SER A 906 -18.13 -17.56 44.94
C SER A 906 -19.05 -18.00 43.79
N TYR A 907 -18.50 -18.68 42.78
CA TYR A 907 -19.26 -19.22 41.66
C TYR A 907 -20.18 -20.37 42.08
N ILE A 908 -19.69 -21.28 42.95
CA ILE A 908 -20.50 -22.38 43.50
C ILE A 908 -21.66 -21.82 44.36
N LYS A 909 -21.38 -20.81 45.19
CA LYS A 909 -22.40 -20.12 46.00
C LYS A 909 -23.49 -19.50 45.11
N LEU A 910 -23.10 -18.81 44.03
CA LEU A 910 -24.03 -18.21 43.08
C LEU A 910 -24.91 -19.24 42.37
N LYS A 911 -24.32 -20.37 41.95
CA LYS A 911 -25.10 -21.46 41.33
C LYS A 911 -26.07 -22.11 42.33
N GLN A 912 -25.72 -22.19 43.61
CA GLN A 912 -26.62 -22.69 44.66
C GLN A 912 -27.78 -21.72 44.95
N ILE A 913 -27.55 -20.41 44.91
CA ILE A 913 -28.61 -19.40 45.07
C ILE A 913 -29.53 -19.39 43.85
N GLN A 914 -28.96 -19.45 42.64
CA GLN A 914 -29.73 -19.56 41.39
C GLN A 914 -30.62 -20.80 41.39
N ALA A 915 -30.12 -21.94 41.88
CA ALA A 915 -30.93 -23.16 41.97
C ALA A 915 -32.11 -23.01 42.95
N VAL A 916 -31.96 -22.24 44.03
CA VAL A 916 -33.06 -21.89 44.94
C VAL A 916 -34.05 -20.96 44.25
N CYS A 917 -33.59 -19.92 43.56
CA CYS A 917 -34.43 -19.00 42.79
C CYS A 917 -35.27 -19.72 41.72
N ASN A 918 -34.64 -20.61 40.94
CA ASN A 918 -35.32 -21.40 39.91
C ASN A 918 -36.34 -22.39 40.50
N ALA A 919 -36.10 -22.94 41.70
CA ALA A 919 -37.03 -23.86 42.34
C ALA A 919 -38.33 -23.17 42.84
N PHE A 920 -38.30 -21.85 43.03
CA PHE A 920 -39.47 -21.04 43.38
C PHE A 920 -40.00 -20.22 42.19
N ASP A 921 -39.45 -20.44 41.00
CA ASP A 921 -39.81 -19.75 39.74
C ASP A 921 -39.69 -18.22 39.84
N VAL A 922 -38.61 -17.74 40.48
CA VAL A 922 -38.33 -16.30 40.65
C VAL A 922 -36.99 -15.95 40.01
N GLU A 923 -36.98 -14.95 39.13
CA GLU A 923 -35.75 -14.34 38.60
C GLU A 923 -35.23 -13.24 39.53
N VAL A 924 -33.94 -13.30 39.84
CA VAL A 924 -33.22 -12.29 40.63
C VAL A 924 -31.91 -11.99 39.88
N ASP A 925 -31.46 -10.73 39.85
CA ASP A 925 -30.21 -10.39 39.17
C ASP A 925 -28.97 -10.89 39.94
N VAL A 926 -27.87 -11.10 39.22
CA VAL A 926 -26.64 -11.70 39.76
C VAL A 926 -26.00 -10.81 40.84
N GLU A 927 -26.13 -9.48 40.75
CA GLU A 927 -25.55 -8.53 41.70
C GLU A 927 -26.29 -8.61 43.05
N THR A 928 -27.61 -8.80 43.02
CA THR A 928 -28.43 -9.11 44.20
C THR A 928 -28.09 -10.48 44.78
N MET A 929 -27.91 -11.52 43.95
CA MET A 929 -27.54 -12.86 44.41
C MET A 929 -26.15 -12.92 45.08
N GLN A 930 -25.19 -12.13 44.61
CA GLN A 930 -23.84 -12.05 45.19
C GLN A 930 -23.86 -11.62 46.66
N ASN A 931 -24.83 -10.77 47.02
CA ASN A 931 -25.01 -10.22 48.36
C ASN A 931 -25.81 -11.13 49.30
N TRP A 932 -26.39 -12.23 48.81
CA TRP A 932 -27.18 -13.17 49.62
C TRP A 932 -26.34 -14.36 50.06
N THR A 933 -26.69 -14.95 51.20
CA THR A 933 -26.32 -16.34 51.51
C THR A 933 -27.41 -17.28 51.05
N VAL A 934 -27.07 -18.54 50.77
CA VAL A 934 -28.05 -19.58 50.37
C VAL A 934 -29.17 -19.71 51.42
N ALA A 935 -28.86 -19.49 52.70
CA ALA A 935 -29.86 -19.50 53.79
C ALA A 935 -30.80 -18.28 53.75
N GLN A 936 -30.29 -17.08 53.43
CA GLN A 936 -31.10 -15.87 53.28
C GLN A 936 -32.02 -15.95 52.06
N ALA A 937 -31.54 -16.48 50.94
CA ALA A 937 -32.35 -16.72 49.75
C ALA A 937 -33.51 -17.68 50.05
N LYS A 938 -33.24 -18.79 50.76
CA LYS A 938 -34.28 -19.75 51.19
C LYS A 938 -35.31 -19.11 52.13
N ALA A 939 -34.87 -18.31 53.10
CA ALA A 939 -35.76 -17.66 54.06
C ALA A 939 -36.66 -16.59 53.40
N TYR A 940 -36.12 -15.83 52.44
CA TYR A 940 -36.84 -14.79 51.69
C TYR A 940 -38.01 -15.37 50.88
N PHE A 941 -37.78 -16.49 50.17
CA PHE A 941 -38.81 -17.12 49.33
C PHE A 941 -39.82 -17.97 50.12
N LEU A 942 -39.40 -18.58 51.24
CA LEU A 942 -40.34 -19.25 52.15
C LEU A 942 -41.28 -18.27 52.87
N ALA A 943 -40.89 -16.99 52.99
CA ALA A 943 -41.72 -15.92 53.57
C ALA A 943 -42.62 -15.22 52.53
N GLY A 944 -42.64 -15.67 51.27
CA GLY A 944 -43.48 -15.09 50.21
C GLY A 944 -42.99 -13.76 49.64
N GLY A 945 -41.68 -13.49 49.71
CA GLY A 945 -41.04 -12.37 48.98
C GLY A 945 -41.36 -10.96 49.50
N LYS A 946 -41.84 -10.81 50.74
CA LYS A 946 -42.07 -9.49 51.36
C LYS A 946 -41.19 -9.31 52.60
N ALA A 947 -39.95 -8.88 52.38
CA ALA A 947 -39.11 -8.23 53.38
C ALA A 947 -38.12 -7.30 52.71
#